data_AF-A0A8C9TYW2-F1
#
_entry.id   AF-A0A8C9TYW2-F1
#
_cell.length_a   1.000
_cell.length_b   1.000
_cell.length_c   1.000
_cell.angle_alpha   90.00
_cell.angle_beta   90.00
_cell.angle_gamma   90.00
#
_symmetry.space_group_name_H-M   'P 1'
#
loop_
_entity.id
_entity.type
_entity.pdbx_description
1 polymer ?
#
loop_
_entity_poly.entity_id
_entity_poly.type
_entity_poly.pdbx_seq_one_letter_code
_entity_poly.pdbx_strand_id
1 'polypeptide(L)'
;MRFFCPCCFCVFFLTSPDLLNFKKGWMVKLDEQGQWKKYWFVLTDHSLRYYKDSIAEEASDLDGEIDLTTCFNVTEYQVQRNYGFQIHTQEAVYTLSAMTAGIRRNWIQAVMKNVRPSTAPDVASLTDDHGPCGPLESLLKPDITQDSLSSETSSVEREPGLKRSRARDRRREGRSKTFDWAEFRPIAQALAQQRAREADAVQAELGDIERNRRREERRKRYESVTGSSLEPTGVVLESSSHGDVAAPLLERQKMMQEEIEQRWQQVERTPIREERRVPLSITQARATAELENLLESYKQSVEELKQQLDNCHQQLIESNHHKLELEVQLKTALEREQQIRTGYISPDTCERGFAAMEESHQKVIEELQRKHQRELENLQEEKDRLLAEETAATIAAIEAMKNAHRTELERELEKARKANSSTENADIEEIRKQHDEELSSFQREIEVLSEQYSQKCLENAHLAQALEAERQALRQCQRENQELNAHNQELNNRLAAEITKLRSMTSEDGGDSCTMIHGKEVYELEVMLRVKESEVQYLKQEINSLKDELQAAQRDKKYATDKYKDIYTELSIVRAKAERDLGRLREQLQLAHEALGESSLEDVERGSYDIMKSKSNPDILKMAAAAAKRSERTMRSKSLKEGLTAEQRLHLFDNKETKEF
;
A
#
# COMPACT_ATOMS: atom_id res chain seq x y z
N MET A 1 16.46 25.82 0.47
CA MET A 1 17.58 25.07 -0.12
C MET A 1 17.67 23.72 0.59
N ARG A 2 17.52 22.59 -0.12
CA ARG A 2 17.60 21.18 0.39
C ARG A 2 16.56 20.79 1.47
N PHE A 3 15.98 19.59 1.50
CA PHE A 3 15.60 18.62 0.47
C PHE A 3 14.48 17.79 1.11
N PHE A 4 13.28 17.72 0.52
CA PHE A 4 12.23 16.80 0.95
C PHE A 4 12.17 15.66 -0.07
N CYS A 5 12.47 14.43 0.36
CA CYS A 5 12.29 13.23 -0.45
C CYS A 5 11.08 12.44 0.10
N PRO A 6 10.04 12.15 -0.70
CA PRO A 6 8.81 11.55 -0.21
C PRO A 6 8.81 10.01 -0.37
N CYS A 7 9.10 9.27 0.71
CA CYS A 7 8.94 7.82 0.73
C CYS A 7 8.60 7.29 2.15
N CYS A 8 7.32 7.36 2.51
CA CYS A 8 6.76 6.62 3.65
C CYS A 8 5.67 5.65 3.17
N PHE A 9 6.09 4.55 2.54
CA PHE A 9 5.24 3.38 2.40
C PHE A 9 5.02 2.76 3.79
N CYS A 10 3.84 2.97 4.36
CA CYS A 10 3.41 2.33 5.61
C CYS A 10 3.09 0.85 5.36
N VAL A 11 4.12 -0.01 5.40
CA VAL A 11 3.93 -1.47 5.39
C VAL A 11 3.33 -1.90 6.74
N PHE A 12 2.07 -2.31 6.71
CA PHE A 12 1.38 -2.92 7.85
C PHE A 12 2.03 -4.26 8.22
N PHE A 13 2.69 -4.33 9.38
CA PHE A 13 3.13 -5.60 9.94
C PHE A 13 1.95 -6.36 10.56
N LEU A 14 1.42 -7.33 9.82
CA LEU A 14 0.50 -8.35 10.33
C LEU A 14 1.25 -9.33 11.25
N THR A 15 0.69 -9.58 12.44
CA THR A 15 1.25 -10.52 13.42
C THR A 15 0.88 -11.97 13.08
N SER A 16 1.80 -12.70 12.44
CA SER A 16 1.79 -14.17 12.39
C SER A 16 2.83 -14.70 13.38
N PRO A 17 2.46 -15.58 14.33
CA PRO A 17 3.40 -16.19 15.25
C PRO A 17 3.78 -17.60 14.78
N ASP A 18 4.88 -17.75 14.03
CA ASP A 18 5.44 -19.06 13.73
C ASP A 18 6.98 -19.04 13.69
N LEU A 19 7.55 -20.05 14.36
CA LEU A 19 8.81 -20.77 14.11
C LEU A 19 10.09 -19.98 13.74
N LEU A 20 11.05 -20.00 14.68
CA LEU A 20 12.45 -19.52 14.61
C LEU A 20 12.66 -18.03 14.26
N ASN A 21 12.87 -17.23 15.30
CA ASN A 21 13.82 -16.11 15.49
C ASN A 21 14.15 -15.04 14.41
N PHE A 22 13.72 -15.15 13.16
CA PHE A 22 14.07 -14.20 12.09
C PHE A 22 13.29 -12.89 12.17
N LYS A 23 13.70 -12.00 13.07
CA LYS A 23 13.18 -10.63 13.15
C LYS A 23 14.01 -9.69 12.28
N LYS A 24 13.38 -9.09 11.27
CA LYS A 24 14.01 -8.09 10.38
C LYS A 24 13.39 -6.70 10.52
N GLY A 25 14.12 -5.65 10.14
CA GLY A 25 13.56 -4.30 10.00
C GLY A 25 14.56 -3.15 10.17
N TRP A 26 14.15 -1.95 9.73
CA TRP A 26 14.94 -0.73 9.86
C TRP A 26 15.06 -0.22 11.30
N MET A 27 16.28 0.09 11.72
CA MET A 27 16.58 0.81 12.96
C MET A 27 17.75 1.78 12.76
N VAL A 28 18.07 2.57 13.78
CA VAL A 28 19.18 3.52 13.76
C VAL A 28 20.18 3.14 14.85
N LYS A 29 21.47 3.01 14.48
CA LYS A 29 22.59 2.70 15.38
C LYS A 29 23.39 3.97 15.65
N LEU A 30 23.84 4.13 16.88
CA LEU A 30 24.88 5.09 17.22
C LEU A 30 26.24 4.49 16.83
N ASP A 31 27.02 5.19 16.02
CA ASP A 31 28.39 4.82 15.72
C ASP A 31 29.39 5.37 16.75
N GLU A 32 30.65 4.97 16.61
CA GLU A 32 31.76 5.38 17.48
C GLU A 32 32.06 6.89 17.41
N GLN A 33 31.58 7.55 16.36
CA GLN A 33 31.73 9.00 16.11
C GLN A 33 30.57 9.80 16.72
N GLY A 34 29.63 9.12 17.41
CA GLY A 34 28.44 9.73 18.01
C GLY A 34 27.35 10.10 17.00
N GLN A 35 27.43 9.61 15.76
CA GLN A 35 26.43 9.85 14.72
C GLN A 35 25.41 8.71 14.66
N TRP A 36 24.17 9.08 14.35
CA TRP A 36 23.06 8.15 14.20
C TRP A 36 22.91 7.73 12.74
N LYS A 37 23.27 6.48 12.42
CA LYS A 37 23.19 5.90 11.07
C LYS A 37 22.08 4.86 10.99
N LYS A 38 21.26 4.93 9.92
CA LYS A 38 20.13 4.03 9.68
C LYS A 38 20.63 2.78 8.96
N TYR A 39 20.27 1.60 9.48
CA TYR A 39 20.62 0.31 8.89
C TYR A 39 19.41 -0.63 8.90
N TRP A 40 19.42 -1.59 7.99
CA TRP A 40 18.51 -2.72 7.93
C TRP A 40 19.03 -3.82 8.85
N PHE A 41 18.29 -4.15 9.91
CA PHE A 41 18.71 -5.14 10.91
C PHE A 41 18.05 -6.49 10.65
N VAL A 42 18.82 -7.56 10.86
CA VAL A 42 18.41 -8.95 10.71
C VAL A 42 18.87 -9.73 11.94
N LEU A 43 17.91 -10.15 12.77
CA LEU A 43 18.15 -11.03 13.90
C LEU A 43 18.25 -12.48 13.42
N THR A 44 19.28 -13.16 13.87
CA THR A 44 19.48 -14.61 13.74
C THR A 44 19.68 -15.22 15.13
N ASP A 45 19.78 -16.55 15.21
CA ASP A 45 19.80 -17.28 16.50
C ASP A 45 20.96 -16.88 17.42
N HIS A 46 22.08 -16.41 16.87
CA HIS A 46 23.30 -16.11 17.62
C HIS A 46 23.83 -14.69 17.42
N SER A 47 23.30 -13.94 16.45
CA SER A 47 23.76 -12.58 16.18
C SER A 47 22.71 -11.67 15.54
N LEU A 48 22.92 -10.38 15.68
CA LEU A 48 22.14 -9.31 15.09
C LEU A 48 22.99 -8.61 14.01
N ARG A 49 22.77 -9.00 12.76
CA ARG A 49 23.45 -8.44 11.58
C ARG A 49 22.78 -7.13 11.15
N TYR A 50 23.56 -6.23 10.56
CA TYR A 50 23.05 -5.01 9.96
C TYR A 50 23.68 -4.72 8.61
N TYR A 51 22.85 -4.17 7.71
CA TYR A 51 23.13 -3.92 6.31
C TYR A 51 22.72 -2.49 5.95
N LYS A 52 23.29 -1.94 4.88
CA LYS A 52 22.98 -0.59 4.40
C LYS A 52 21.51 -0.44 3.99
N ASP A 53 21.01 -1.47 3.33
CA ASP A 53 19.63 -1.64 2.89
C ASP A 53 19.28 -3.13 2.71
N SER A 54 18.08 -3.41 2.21
CA SER A 54 17.62 -4.78 1.96
C SER A 54 18.24 -5.44 0.72
N ILE A 55 18.83 -4.65 -0.20
CA ILE A 55 19.50 -5.18 -1.40
C ILE A 55 20.90 -5.70 -1.01
N ALA A 56 21.58 -4.98 -0.11
CA ALA A 56 22.82 -5.44 0.52
C ALA A 56 22.62 -6.75 1.32
N GLU A 57 21.44 -6.97 1.93
CA GLU A 57 21.11 -8.28 2.54
C GLU A 57 21.09 -9.40 1.50
N GLU A 58 20.39 -9.20 0.37
CA GLU A 58 20.32 -10.19 -0.72
C GLU A 58 21.68 -10.46 -1.37
N ALA A 59 22.53 -9.42 -1.50
CA ALA A 59 23.90 -9.53 -1.97
C ALA A 59 24.89 -10.10 -0.93
N SER A 60 24.46 -10.30 0.31
CA SER A 60 25.32 -10.68 1.46
C SER A 60 26.45 -9.69 1.77
N ASP A 61 26.28 -8.40 1.44
CA ASP A 61 27.24 -7.32 1.67
C ASP A 61 27.02 -6.70 3.07
N LEU A 62 27.78 -7.16 4.06
CA LEU A 62 27.54 -6.94 5.49
C LEU A 62 28.28 -5.70 6.04
N ASP A 63 27.54 -4.69 6.50
CA ASP A 63 28.09 -3.50 7.19
C ASP A 63 28.57 -3.80 8.63
N GLY A 64 28.03 -4.85 9.25
CA GLY A 64 28.53 -5.36 10.53
C GLY A 64 27.58 -6.30 11.27
N GLU A 65 28.12 -6.93 12.30
CA GLU A 65 27.45 -7.95 13.10
C GLU A 65 27.63 -7.66 14.59
N ILE A 66 26.55 -7.78 15.35
CA ILE A 66 26.57 -7.75 16.81
C ILE A 66 26.38 -9.20 17.28
N ASP A 67 27.43 -9.81 17.82
CA ASP A 67 27.34 -11.12 18.45
C ASP A 67 26.42 -11.05 19.67
N LEU A 68 25.42 -11.94 19.72
CA LEU A 68 24.48 -12.04 20.83
C LEU A 68 24.82 -13.20 21.79
N THR A 69 25.76 -14.08 21.45
CA THR A 69 26.22 -15.15 22.36
C THR A 69 26.88 -14.58 23.61
N THR A 70 27.55 -13.44 23.49
CA THR A 70 28.19 -12.70 24.60
C THR A 70 27.29 -11.60 25.19
N CYS A 71 26.04 -11.46 24.73
CA CYS A 71 25.08 -10.51 25.28
C CYS A 71 24.57 -10.98 26.65
N PHE A 72 24.55 -10.10 27.65
CA PHE A 72 24.05 -10.43 28.99
C PHE A 72 22.88 -9.54 29.43
N ASN A 73 22.66 -8.38 28.80
CA ASN A 73 21.55 -7.49 29.14
C ASN A 73 21.11 -6.61 27.96
N VAL A 74 19.83 -6.25 27.94
CA VAL A 74 19.26 -5.26 27.00
C VAL A 74 18.40 -4.28 27.79
N THR A 75 18.76 -3.00 27.76
CA THR A 75 18.17 -1.95 28.60
C THR A 75 17.51 -0.86 27.76
N GLU A 76 16.45 -0.21 28.27
CA GLU A 76 15.86 0.95 27.61
C GLU A 76 16.72 2.20 27.80
N TYR A 77 16.96 2.96 26.73
CA TYR A 77 17.84 4.13 26.74
C TYR A 77 17.12 5.35 26.14
N GLN A 78 17.15 6.49 26.84
CA GLN A 78 16.44 7.70 26.41
C GLN A 78 17.26 8.45 25.37
N VAL A 79 16.69 8.69 24.18
CA VAL A 79 17.35 9.42 23.07
C VAL A 79 16.45 10.53 22.55
N GLN A 80 17.05 11.63 22.09
CA GLN A 80 16.37 12.93 21.93
C GLN A 80 15.11 12.97 21.04
N ARG A 81 14.96 12.04 20.08
CA ARG A 81 13.86 12.06 19.09
C ARG A 81 13.21 10.70 18.81
N ASN A 82 13.65 9.64 19.47
CA ASN A 82 13.26 8.25 19.16
C ASN A 82 13.26 7.38 20.43
N TYR A 83 12.93 6.10 20.30
CA TYR A 83 12.87 5.15 21.40
C TYR A 83 14.12 4.26 21.40
N GLY A 84 15.12 4.69 22.17
CA GLY A 84 16.43 4.05 22.27
C GLY A 84 16.46 2.81 23.17
N PHE A 85 17.43 1.94 22.94
CA PHE A 85 17.80 0.82 23.80
C PHE A 85 19.27 0.45 23.60
N GLN A 86 19.87 -0.19 24.60
CA GLN A 86 21.26 -0.61 24.60
C GLN A 86 21.36 -2.12 24.72
N ILE A 87 22.14 -2.74 23.84
CA ILE A 87 22.55 -4.14 23.91
C ILE A 87 23.93 -4.18 24.57
N HIS A 88 24.06 -4.88 25.68
CA HIS A 88 25.30 -4.99 26.45
C HIS A 88 25.91 -6.37 26.18
N THR A 89 27.01 -6.40 25.41
CA THR A 89 27.84 -7.59 25.20
C THR A 89 29.10 -7.52 26.06
N GLN A 90 29.86 -8.61 26.14
CA GLN A 90 31.15 -8.62 26.83
C GLN A 90 32.19 -7.70 26.17
N GLU A 91 32.02 -7.39 24.88
CA GLU A 91 32.96 -6.60 24.08
C GLU A 91 32.57 -5.11 24.03
N ALA A 92 31.28 -4.78 23.92
CA ALA A 92 30.82 -3.41 23.71
C ALA A 92 29.35 -3.18 24.16
N VAL A 93 28.98 -1.90 24.25
CA VAL A 93 27.59 -1.47 24.45
C VAL A 93 27.06 -0.81 23.18
N TYR A 94 26.20 -1.52 22.46
CA TYR A 94 25.60 -1.03 21.21
C TYR A 94 24.33 -0.24 21.50
N THR A 95 24.34 1.06 21.24
CA THR A 95 23.16 1.91 21.39
C THR A 95 22.37 1.95 20.09
N LEU A 96 21.14 1.44 20.13
CA LEU A 96 20.22 1.34 19.01
C LEU A 96 18.94 2.15 19.28
N SER A 97 18.20 2.48 18.22
CA SER A 97 17.04 3.36 18.30
C SER A 97 15.95 3.00 17.30
N ALA A 98 14.71 2.94 17.79
CA ALA A 98 13.51 2.63 17.01
C ALA A 98 12.56 3.84 16.91
N MET A 99 11.83 3.94 15.80
CA MET A 99 10.89 5.05 15.54
C MET A 99 9.70 5.08 16.51
N THR A 100 9.31 3.95 17.11
CA THR A 100 8.19 3.87 18.06
C THR A 100 8.50 3.00 19.27
N ALA A 101 7.87 3.29 20.41
CA ALA A 101 7.97 2.49 21.63
C ALA A 101 7.47 1.04 21.45
N GLY A 102 6.59 0.78 20.48
CA GLY A 102 6.15 -0.57 20.12
C GLY A 102 7.27 -1.35 19.44
N ILE A 103 7.90 -0.76 18.43
CA ILE A 103 9.04 -1.36 17.72
C ILE A 103 10.21 -1.59 18.68
N ARG A 104 10.56 -0.61 19.54
CA ARG A 104 11.59 -0.79 20.59
C ARG A 104 11.33 -2.03 21.45
N ARG A 105 10.17 -2.10 22.11
CA ARG A 105 9.84 -3.21 23.03
C ARG A 105 9.88 -4.56 22.32
N ASN A 106 9.44 -4.61 21.07
CA ASN A 106 9.46 -5.85 20.29
C ASN A 106 10.89 -6.28 19.89
N TRP A 107 11.80 -5.34 19.60
CA TRP A 107 13.22 -5.67 19.40
C TRP A 107 13.92 -6.11 20.68
N ILE A 108 13.72 -5.40 21.80
CA ILE A 108 14.26 -5.81 23.11
C ILE A 108 13.83 -7.24 23.45
N GLN A 109 12.53 -7.55 23.32
CA GLN A 109 12.00 -8.89 23.57
C GLN A 109 12.58 -9.94 22.63
N ALA A 110 12.77 -9.63 21.35
CA ALA A 110 13.34 -10.57 20.39
C ALA A 110 14.82 -10.87 20.70
N VAL A 111 15.63 -9.86 20.98
CA VAL A 111 17.05 -10.04 21.37
C VAL A 111 17.13 -10.82 22.69
N MET A 112 16.41 -10.41 23.75
CA MET A 112 16.41 -11.14 25.03
C MET A 112 15.90 -12.58 24.94
N LYS A 113 15.08 -12.92 23.93
CA LYS A 113 14.63 -14.30 23.69
C LYS A 113 15.71 -15.17 23.04
N ASN A 114 16.55 -14.60 22.18
CA ASN A 114 17.68 -15.32 21.54
C ASN A 114 18.87 -15.48 22.49
N VAL A 115 19.05 -14.54 23.43
CA VAL A 115 20.15 -14.54 24.41
C VAL A 115 19.99 -15.58 25.52
N ARG A 116 18.82 -16.21 25.68
CA ARG A 116 18.65 -17.32 26.63
C ARG A 116 19.25 -18.60 26.05
N PRO A 117 20.19 -19.28 26.72
CA PRO A 117 20.68 -20.57 26.26
C PRO A 117 19.53 -21.58 26.16
N SER A 118 19.34 -22.15 24.97
CA SER A 118 18.52 -23.36 24.78
C SER A 118 19.28 -24.59 25.27
N THR A 119 19.68 -24.59 26.54
CA THR A 119 20.26 -25.75 27.20
C THR A 119 19.12 -26.65 27.66
N ALA A 120 18.68 -27.56 26.80
CA ALA A 120 17.93 -28.73 27.26
C ALA A 120 18.88 -29.59 28.12
N PRO A 121 18.45 -30.08 29.29
CA PRO A 121 19.23 -31.07 30.03
C PRO A 121 19.13 -32.41 29.29
N ASP A 122 20.22 -32.81 28.66
CA ASP A 122 20.40 -34.18 28.17
C ASP A 122 20.62 -35.10 29.37
N VAL A 123 19.77 -36.12 29.55
CA VAL A 123 19.82 -37.05 30.67
C VAL A 123 19.63 -38.47 30.17
N ALA A 124 20.66 -38.97 29.49
CA ALA A 124 20.83 -40.38 29.17
C ALA A 124 22.29 -40.83 29.37
N SER A 125 22.79 -40.79 30.62
CA SER A 125 23.94 -41.61 31.03
C SER A 125 24.09 -41.77 32.54
N LEU A 126 23.86 -43.01 33.03
CA LEU A 126 24.62 -43.74 34.08
C LEU A 126 24.67 -43.14 35.52
N THR A 127 24.69 -43.88 36.63
CA THR A 127 24.43 -45.31 36.97
C THR A 127 24.22 -45.41 38.49
N ASP A 128 23.55 -46.48 38.90
CA ASP A 128 23.41 -47.11 40.23
C ASP A 128 24.07 -46.57 41.53
N ASP A 129 23.20 -46.61 42.56
CA ASP A 129 23.38 -47.20 43.90
C ASP A 129 24.24 -46.53 45.01
N HIS A 130 23.55 -46.10 46.09
CA HIS A 130 23.71 -46.53 47.49
C HIS A 130 23.12 -45.49 48.49
N GLY A 131 22.12 -45.88 49.30
CA GLY A 131 21.62 -45.09 50.45
C GLY A 131 22.30 -45.46 51.79
N PRO A 132 21.72 -45.17 52.99
CA PRO A 132 20.49 -44.44 53.32
C PRO A 132 20.64 -43.44 54.53
N CYS A 133 19.52 -43.10 55.21
CA CYS A 133 19.33 -42.35 56.49
C CYS A 133 19.06 -40.82 56.46
N GLY A 134 18.01 -40.39 57.18
CA GLY A 134 17.77 -39.00 57.69
C GLY A 134 18.06 -38.92 59.20
N PRO A 135 17.44 -38.01 60.01
CA PRO A 135 16.46 -36.96 59.71
C PRO A 135 16.69 -35.57 60.41
N LEU A 136 15.76 -34.62 60.19
CA LEU A 136 15.27 -33.56 61.11
C LEU A 136 16.12 -32.28 61.46
N GLU A 137 15.40 -31.14 61.39
CA GLU A 137 15.41 -29.93 62.26
C GLU A 137 16.46 -28.78 62.19
N SER A 138 15.89 -27.56 62.27
CA SER A 138 16.35 -26.38 63.05
C SER A 138 17.63 -25.64 62.62
N LEU A 139 17.81 -24.31 62.75
CA LEU A 139 17.02 -23.12 63.17
C LEU A 139 17.69 -21.91 62.41
N LEU A 140 17.18 -20.68 62.28
CA LEU A 140 16.70 -19.74 63.29
C LEU A 140 15.84 -18.64 62.64
N LYS A 141 14.75 -18.26 63.32
CA LYS A 141 14.15 -16.92 63.27
C LYS A 141 14.49 -16.23 64.61
N PRO A 142 14.41 -14.89 64.71
CA PRO A 142 13.69 -14.35 65.86
C PRO A 142 12.46 -13.53 65.46
N ASP A 143 11.55 -13.43 66.41
CA ASP A 143 10.20 -12.89 66.28
C ASP A 143 9.95 -12.01 67.53
N ILE A 144 9.38 -10.82 67.37
CA ILE A 144 8.73 -10.10 68.48
C ILE A 144 7.43 -9.50 67.98
N THR A 145 6.34 -9.94 68.61
CA THR A 145 4.95 -9.58 68.35
C THR A 145 4.44 -8.56 69.39
N GLN A 146 3.43 -7.77 69.05
CA GLN A 146 2.07 -7.83 69.67
C GLN A 146 1.22 -6.54 69.43
N ASP A 147 0.05 -6.78 68.82
CA ASP A 147 -1.30 -6.40 69.26
C ASP A 147 -1.76 -4.94 69.52
N SER A 148 -2.68 -4.52 68.63
CA SER A 148 -4.10 -4.17 68.92
C SER A 148 -4.56 -2.81 69.49
N LEU A 149 -5.32 -2.13 68.60
CA LEU A 149 -6.60 -1.39 68.79
C LEU A 149 -6.74 -0.11 69.67
N SER A 150 -7.57 0.81 69.12
CA SER A 150 -8.33 1.89 69.80
C SER A 150 -7.55 3.08 70.39
N SER A 151 -8.11 4.29 70.62
CA SER A 151 -9.17 5.05 69.93
C SER A 151 -9.18 6.51 70.47
N GLU A 152 -9.46 7.48 69.58
CA GLU A 152 -9.99 8.85 69.86
C GLU A 152 -9.20 9.91 70.66
N THR A 153 -9.50 11.19 70.29
CA THR A 153 -9.19 12.47 70.97
C THR A 153 -7.72 12.96 70.91
N SER A 154 -7.39 14.25 70.74
CA SER A 154 -8.19 15.49 70.63
C SER A 154 -7.40 16.65 69.99
N SER A 155 -8.08 17.52 69.19
CA SER A 155 -7.93 19.01 69.13
C SER A 155 -6.55 19.64 68.75
N VAL A 156 -6.38 20.82 68.12
CA VAL A 156 -7.12 22.11 68.03
C VAL A 156 -6.75 22.85 66.71
N GLU A 157 -7.70 23.57 66.07
CA GLU A 157 -7.58 24.68 65.06
C GLU A 157 -6.60 24.60 63.85
N ARG A 158 -6.83 25.21 62.68
CA ARG A 158 -7.65 26.39 62.34
C ARG A 158 -8.19 26.33 60.90
N GLU A 159 -9.42 26.83 60.72
CA GLU A 159 -10.15 27.07 59.44
C GLU A 159 -10.56 28.56 59.43
N PRO A 160 -10.84 29.24 58.29
CA PRO A 160 -12.20 29.16 57.73
C PRO A 160 -12.42 29.44 56.21
N GLY A 161 -13.14 28.53 55.55
CA GLY A 161 -14.25 28.85 54.62
C GLY A 161 -13.91 29.00 53.13
N LEU A 162 -14.75 28.54 52.19
CA LEU A 162 -16.22 28.68 52.19
C LEU A 162 -16.99 27.45 51.61
N LYS A 163 -18.02 27.04 52.37
CA LYS A 163 -19.26 26.29 52.02
C LYS A 163 -19.65 26.38 50.52
N ARG A 164 -20.25 25.41 49.81
CA ARG A 164 -21.14 24.24 50.11
C ARG A 164 -21.23 23.40 48.79
N SER A 165 -21.80 22.19 48.65
CA SER A 165 -22.60 21.29 49.51
C SER A 165 -22.50 19.81 49.04
N ARG A 166 -23.23 18.91 49.72
CA ARG A 166 -23.46 17.47 49.47
C ARG A 166 -24.39 17.15 48.27
N ALA A 167 -24.18 16.00 47.61
CA ALA A 167 -25.09 14.84 47.75
C ALA A 167 -24.57 13.52 47.11
N ARG A 168 -24.55 12.45 47.91
CA ARG A 168 -24.54 11.01 47.54
C ARG A 168 -23.41 10.47 46.66
N ASP A 169 -22.32 10.14 47.34
CA ASP A 169 -21.68 8.84 47.14
C ASP A 169 -22.68 7.71 47.44
N ARG A 170 -22.76 6.71 46.55
CA ARG A 170 -23.05 5.30 46.89
C ARG A 170 -22.70 4.38 45.71
N ARG A 171 -21.67 3.55 45.94
CA ARG A 171 -21.25 2.34 45.19
C ARG A 171 -20.31 2.57 43.99
N ARG A 172 -19.02 2.30 44.21
CA ARG A 172 -18.15 1.56 43.27
C ARG A 172 -18.87 0.25 42.90
N GLU A 173 -18.77 -0.30 41.69
CA GLU A 173 -17.57 -0.86 41.07
C GLU A 173 -17.92 -1.32 39.64
N GLY A 174 -16.97 -1.27 38.70
CA GLY A 174 -17.20 -1.66 37.29
C GLY A 174 -17.32 -0.50 36.30
N ARG A 175 -16.18 -0.08 35.75
CA ARG A 175 -16.12 0.74 34.53
C ARG A 175 -15.15 0.12 33.52
N SER A 176 -15.71 -0.61 32.55
CA SER A 176 -15.00 -0.97 31.33
C SER A 176 -14.67 0.30 30.53
N LYS A 177 -13.42 0.40 30.06
CA LYS A 177 -12.91 1.45 29.16
C LYS A 177 -13.95 1.87 28.12
N THR A 178 -14.42 3.11 28.19
CA THR A 178 -15.15 3.77 27.10
C THR A 178 -14.20 4.69 26.33
N PHE A 179 -14.41 4.71 25.02
CA PHE A 179 -13.61 5.39 24.00
C PHE A 179 -13.52 6.91 24.26
N ASP A 180 -12.29 7.45 24.30
CA ASP A 180 -12.04 8.88 24.50
C ASP A 180 -11.84 9.59 23.16
N TRP A 181 -12.62 10.64 22.91
CA TRP A 181 -12.54 11.45 21.69
C TRP A 181 -11.41 12.50 21.74
N ALA A 182 -10.69 12.64 22.86
CA ALA A 182 -9.63 13.63 23.02
C ALA A 182 -8.43 13.42 22.08
N GLU A 183 -8.08 12.17 21.75
CA GLU A 183 -6.87 11.83 20.96
C GLU A 183 -6.92 12.34 19.49
N PHE A 184 -8.11 12.63 18.95
CA PHE A 184 -8.28 13.04 17.54
C PHE A 184 -8.28 14.56 17.30
N ARG A 185 -8.32 15.39 18.34
CA ARG A 185 -8.29 16.86 18.19
C ARG A 185 -7.06 17.40 17.44
N PRO A 186 -5.82 16.92 17.68
CA PRO A 186 -4.65 17.42 16.96
C PRO A 186 -4.71 17.17 15.46
N ILE A 187 -5.24 16.01 15.03
CA ILE A 187 -5.33 15.61 13.62
C ILE A 187 -6.36 16.47 12.88
N ALA A 188 -7.55 16.66 13.48
CA ALA A 188 -8.58 17.53 12.91
C ALA A 188 -8.10 18.99 12.76
N GLN A 189 -7.32 19.49 13.74
CA GLN A 189 -6.77 20.84 13.69
C GLN A 189 -5.65 20.99 12.65
N ALA A 190 -4.79 19.97 12.48
CA ALA A 190 -3.77 19.95 11.44
C ALA A 190 -4.38 19.98 10.03
N LEU A 191 -5.42 19.17 9.78
CA LEU A 191 -6.14 19.13 8.49
C LEU A 191 -6.87 20.45 8.19
N ALA A 192 -7.39 21.14 9.21
CA ALA A 192 -7.98 22.48 9.03
C ALA A 192 -6.92 23.53 8.66
N GLN A 193 -5.73 23.49 9.29
CA GLN A 193 -4.63 24.39 8.97
C GLN A 193 -4.02 24.12 7.59
N GLN A 194 -4.01 22.88 7.13
CA GLN A 194 -3.57 22.53 5.78
C GLN A 194 -4.48 23.16 4.72
N ARG A 195 -5.81 23.00 4.83
CA ARG A 195 -6.76 23.61 3.89
C ARG A 195 -6.69 25.13 3.84
N ALA A 196 -6.42 25.78 4.98
CA ALA A 196 -6.23 27.24 5.02
C ALA A 196 -5.01 27.68 4.21
N ARG A 197 -3.87 26.98 4.36
CA ARG A 197 -2.63 27.28 3.62
C ARG A 197 -2.75 27.00 2.12
N GLU A 198 -3.47 25.93 1.75
CA GLU A 198 -3.75 25.61 0.35
C GLU A 198 -4.65 26.66 -0.30
N ALA A 199 -5.66 27.18 0.42
CA ALA A 199 -6.49 28.28 -0.05
C ALA A 199 -5.70 29.59 -0.25
N ASP A 200 -4.86 29.98 0.73
CA ASP A 200 -4.02 31.17 0.64
C ASP A 200 -3.03 31.10 -0.53
N ALA A 201 -2.47 29.92 -0.82
CA ALA A 201 -1.55 29.71 -1.94
C ALA A 201 -2.23 29.89 -3.32
N VAL A 202 -3.40 29.28 -3.51
CA VAL A 202 -4.20 29.43 -4.76
C VAL A 202 -4.63 30.88 -4.96
N GLN A 203 -4.96 31.59 -3.88
CA GLN A 203 -5.37 33.00 -3.95
C GLN A 203 -4.20 33.93 -4.28
N ALA A 204 -2.96 33.58 -3.90
CA ALA A 204 -1.75 34.30 -4.30
C ALA A 204 -1.44 34.14 -5.80
N GLU A 205 -1.50 32.91 -6.33
CA GLU A 205 -1.23 32.66 -7.77
C GLU A 205 -2.23 33.39 -8.68
N LEU A 206 -3.53 33.34 -8.36
CA LEU A 206 -4.56 34.11 -9.09
C LEU A 206 -4.27 35.63 -9.06
N GLY A 207 -3.75 36.14 -7.95
CA GLY A 207 -3.37 37.55 -7.79
C GLY A 207 -2.17 37.98 -8.65
N ASP A 208 -1.21 37.08 -8.90
CA ASP A 208 -0.05 37.35 -9.76
C ASP A 208 -0.37 37.19 -11.25
N ILE A 209 -1.24 36.23 -11.62
CA ILE A 209 -1.76 36.07 -12.99
C ILE A 209 -2.49 37.35 -13.44
N GLU A 210 -3.42 37.87 -12.63
CA GLU A 210 -4.15 39.11 -12.94
C GLU A 210 -3.22 40.34 -12.98
N ARG A 211 -2.15 40.36 -12.17
CA ARG A 211 -1.14 41.44 -12.21
C ARG A 211 -0.31 41.39 -13.48
N ASN A 212 -0.02 40.19 -14.01
CA ASN A 212 0.69 40.01 -15.28
C ASN A 212 -0.19 40.36 -16.48
N ARG A 213 -1.48 39.97 -16.48
CA ARG A 213 -2.45 40.37 -17.51
C ARG A 213 -2.52 41.90 -17.69
N ARG A 214 -2.52 42.66 -16.58
CA ARG A 214 -2.49 44.14 -16.56
C ARG A 214 -1.13 44.77 -16.92
N ARG A 215 -0.05 44.00 -17.00
CA ARG A 215 1.23 44.45 -17.60
C ARG A 215 1.21 44.22 -19.11
N GLU A 216 0.72 43.07 -19.54
CA GLU A 216 0.54 42.68 -20.94
C GLU A 216 -0.35 43.66 -21.70
N GLU A 217 -1.53 43.99 -21.15
CA GLU A 217 -2.44 45.00 -21.72
C GLU A 217 -1.80 46.38 -21.87
N ARG A 218 -0.93 46.77 -20.93
CA ARG A 218 -0.22 48.06 -21.03
C ARG A 218 0.83 48.03 -22.14
N ARG A 219 1.56 46.92 -22.30
CA ARG A 219 2.54 46.77 -23.39
C ARG A 219 1.86 46.90 -24.76
N LYS A 220 0.77 46.16 -24.97
CA LYS A 220 -0.04 46.23 -26.20
C LYS A 220 -0.62 47.61 -26.48
N ARG A 221 -1.03 48.35 -25.43
CA ARG A 221 -1.49 49.76 -25.58
C ARG A 221 -0.35 50.71 -25.94
N TYR A 222 0.88 50.49 -25.45
CA TYR A 222 2.04 51.26 -25.90
C TYR A 222 2.41 50.92 -27.35
N GLU A 223 2.51 49.64 -27.70
CA GLU A 223 2.79 49.18 -29.08
C GLU A 223 1.78 49.75 -30.09
N SER A 224 0.49 49.74 -29.75
CA SER A 224 -0.58 50.34 -30.56
C SER A 224 -0.53 51.88 -30.67
N VAL A 225 0.16 52.57 -29.76
CA VAL A 225 0.31 54.04 -29.78
C VAL A 225 1.64 54.46 -30.42
N THR A 226 2.68 53.65 -30.35
CA THR A 226 4.00 53.95 -30.94
C THR A 226 4.22 53.39 -32.35
N GLY A 227 3.32 52.53 -32.85
CA GLY A 227 3.22 52.20 -34.29
C GLY A 227 4.50 51.62 -34.92
N SER A 228 5.34 50.96 -34.13
CA SER A 228 6.69 50.54 -34.53
C SER A 228 6.83 49.02 -34.48
N SER A 229 6.27 48.34 -35.48
CA SER A 229 6.55 46.93 -35.77
C SER A 229 7.59 46.87 -36.90
N LEU A 230 8.87 46.85 -36.54
CA LEU A 230 9.98 46.65 -37.47
C LEU A 230 10.42 45.17 -37.41
N GLU A 231 9.82 44.34 -38.27
CA GLU A 231 10.33 42.99 -38.56
C GLU A 231 11.00 42.99 -39.95
N PRO A 232 12.26 42.52 -40.09
CA PRO A 232 13.02 42.66 -41.33
C PRO A 232 13.10 41.35 -42.14
N THR A 233 12.23 41.17 -43.13
CA THR A 233 12.42 40.11 -44.14
C THR A 233 12.02 40.58 -45.53
N GLY A 234 12.98 40.56 -46.47
CA GLY A 234 12.73 40.90 -47.87
C GLY A 234 12.47 39.65 -48.72
N VAL A 235 11.43 39.71 -49.55
CA VAL A 235 11.32 38.94 -50.81
C VAL A 235 10.53 39.75 -51.85
N VAL A 236 10.66 39.40 -53.12
CA VAL A 236 10.36 40.24 -54.30
C VAL A 236 9.23 39.63 -55.13
N LEU A 237 8.42 40.49 -55.80
CA LEU A 237 7.37 40.17 -56.81
C LEU A 237 6.12 39.45 -56.27
N GLU A 238 4.89 39.59 -56.82
CA GLU A 238 4.40 40.32 -58.01
C GLU A 238 2.94 40.85 -57.80
N SER A 239 2.27 41.33 -58.86
CA SER A 239 1.15 42.30 -58.83
C SER A 239 -0.30 41.79 -58.65
N SER A 240 -1.22 42.73 -58.39
CA SER A 240 -2.71 42.73 -58.58
C SER A 240 -3.59 42.14 -57.45
N SER A 241 -4.76 42.71 -57.08
CA SER A 241 -5.40 44.00 -57.42
C SER A 241 -6.54 44.43 -56.44
N HIS A 242 -6.71 45.74 -56.25
CA HIS A 242 -7.86 46.53 -55.71
C HIS A 242 -8.42 46.32 -54.28
N GLY A 243 -8.57 47.45 -53.56
CA GLY A 243 -9.25 47.56 -52.25
C GLY A 243 -9.07 48.92 -51.56
N ASP A 244 -9.61 50.00 -52.14
CA ASP A 244 -9.38 51.40 -51.68
C ASP A 244 -9.92 51.74 -50.28
N VAL A 245 -9.02 52.14 -49.36
CA VAL A 245 -9.31 53.13 -48.29
C VAL A 245 -8.08 53.97 -47.89
N ALA A 246 -6.85 53.47 -48.06
CA ALA A 246 -5.63 54.11 -47.51
C ALA A 246 -5.04 55.27 -48.35
N ALA A 247 -5.42 55.43 -49.62
CA ALA A 247 -4.85 56.43 -50.53
C ALA A 247 -4.98 57.91 -50.08
N PRO A 248 -6.14 58.40 -49.59
CA PRO A 248 -6.38 59.84 -49.45
C PRO A 248 -5.47 60.56 -48.44
N LEU A 249 -4.96 59.84 -47.42
CA LEU A 249 -4.07 60.43 -46.41
C LEU A 249 -2.65 60.57 -46.93
N LEU A 250 -2.16 59.57 -47.68
CA LEU A 250 -0.84 59.57 -48.28
C LEU A 250 -0.75 60.60 -49.42
N GLU A 251 -1.79 60.70 -50.25
CA GLU A 251 -1.89 61.72 -51.30
C GLU A 251 -1.96 63.14 -50.73
N ARG A 252 -2.66 63.35 -49.61
CA ARG A 252 -2.68 64.66 -48.94
C ARG A 252 -1.32 65.04 -48.34
N GLN A 253 -0.54 64.08 -47.87
CA GLN A 253 0.83 64.31 -47.42
C GLN A 253 1.77 64.62 -48.60
N LYS A 254 1.63 63.89 -49.71
CA LYS A 254 2.39 64.11 -50.95
C LYS A 254 2.12 65.48 -51.57
N MET A 255 0.84 65.86 -51.71
CA MET A 255 0.41 67.19 -52.17
C MET A 255 0.94 68.32 -51.27
N MET A 256 1.03 68.09 -49.95
CA MET A 256 1.61 69.08 -49.03
C MET A 256 3.13 69.22 -49.24
N GLN A 257 3.85 68.12 -49.48
CA GLN A 257 5.29 68.18 -49.80
C GLN A 257 5.53 68.82 -51.18
N GLU A 258 4.70 68.54 -52.17
CA GLU A 258 4.75 69.20 -53.49
C GLU A 258 4.40 70.70 -53.41
N GLU A 259 3.47 71.11 -52.54
CA GLU A 259 3.18 72.53 -52.29
C GLU A 259 4.35 73.25 -51.59
N ILE A 260 4.99 72.60 -50.61
CA ILE A 260 6.20 73.11 -49.93
C ILE A 260 7.34 73.27 -50.95
N GLU A 261 7.56 72.28 -51.80
CA GLU A 261 8.58 72.29 -52.85
C GLU A 261 8.33 73.39 -53.88
N GLN A 262 7.07 73.57 -54.32
CA GLN A 262 6.70 74.67 -55.22
C GLN A 262 6.86 76.05 -54.57
N ARG A 263 6.54 76.21 -53.27
CA ARG A 263 6.78 77.46 -52.55
C ARG A 263 8.27 77.75 -52.38
N TRP A 264 9.10 76.73 -52.14
CA TRP A 264 10.57 76.87 -52.15
C TRP A 264 11.08 77.31 -53.52
N GLN A 265 10.63 76.66 -54.58
CA GLN A 265 10.96 77.01 -55.96
C GLN A 265 10.45 78.39 -56.42
N GLN A 266 9.48 79.00 -55.73
CA GLN A 266 9.11 80.41 -55.92
C GLN A 266 10.06 81.37 -55.19
N VAL A 267 10.56 81.00 -54.00
CA VAL A 267 11.58 81.76 -53.27
C VAL A 267 12.91 81.76 -54.05
N GLU A 268 13.32 80.65 -54.63
CA GLU A 268 14.53 80.59 -55.46
C GLU A 268 14.44 81.37 -56.78
N ARG A 269 13.22 81.55 -57.31
CA ARG A 269 12.98 82.28 -58.58
C ARG A 269 12.59 83.75 -58.39
N THR A 270 12.43 84.24 -57.15
CA THR A 270 12.19 85.68 -56.92
C THR A 270 13.53 86.44 -56.98
N PRO A 271 13.75 87.33 -57.96
CA PRO A 271 14.99 88.10 -58.03
C PRO A 271 15.06 89.08 -56.86
N ILE A 272 16.11 88.98 -56.06
CA ILE A 272 16.39 89.89 -54.95
C ILE A 272 16.60 91.30 -55.51
N ARG A 273 15.75 92.26 -55.09
CA ARG A 273 15.87 93.67 -55.47
C ARG A 273 17.20 94.26 -54.99
N GLU A 274 17.98 94.83 -55.91
CA GLU A 274 19.21 95.57 -55.61
C GLU A 274 18.94 96.98 -55.05
N GLU A 275 18.40 97.08 -53.84
CA GLU A 275 18.20 98.40 -53.19
C GLU A 275 18.87 98.47 -51.81
N ARG A 276 19.80 99.43 -51.68
CA ARG A 276 20.69 99.72 -50.52
C ARG A 276 21.92 98.81 -50.34
N ARG A 277 22.88 98.92 -51.28
CA ARG A 277 24.30 98.68 -50.94
C ARG A 277 24.78 99.74 -49.95
N VAL A 278 25.02 99.37 -48.70
CA VAL A 278 25.86 100.15 -47.77
C VAL A 278 27.31 99.74 -48.02
N PRO A 279 28.23 100.65 -48.38
CA PRO A 279 29.65 100.32 -48.53
C PRO A 279 30.28 100.02 -47.17
N LEU A 280 30.40 98.73 -46.82
CA LEU A 280 31.24 98.29 -45.70
C LEU A 280 32.69 98.18 -46.18
N SER A 281 33.56 98.98 -45.57
CA SER A 281 34.95 99.16 -45.99
C SER A 281 35.86 97.98 -45.59
N ILE A 282 36.63 97.49 -46.55
CA ILE A 282 38.01 96.98 -46.42
C ILE A 282 38.30 96.08 -45.17
N THR A 283 37.69 94.90 -45.12
CA THR A 283 38.21 93.73 -44.35
C THR A 283 37.94 92.36 -45.00
N GLN A 284 37.46 92.32 -46.25
CA GLN A 284 36.89 91.10 -46.86
C GLN A 284 37.91 89.97 -47.14
N ALA A 285 39.16 90.28 -47.48
CA ALA A 285 40.16 89.27 -47.89
C ALA A 285 40.53 88.26 -46.77
N ARG A 286 40.31 88.60 -45.49
CA ARG A 286 40.60 87.71 -44.36
C ARG A 286 39.45 86.73 -44.11
N ALA A 287 38.21 87.22 -44.18
CA ALA A 287 37.00 86.41 -44.04
C ALA A 287 36.79 85.43 -45.22
N THR A 288 37.20 85.79 -46.44
CA THR A 288 37.18 84.84 -47.58
C THR A 288 38.18 83.71 -47.39
N ALA A 289 39.41 84.00 -46.94
CA ALA A 289 40.42 82.97 -46.66
C ALA A 289 40.02 82.05 -45.48
N GLU A 290 39.33 82.58 -44.46
CA GLU A 290 38.76 81.78 -43.37
C GLU A 290 37.66 80.84 -43.88
N LEU A 291 36.80 81.30 -44.81
CA LEU A 291 35.77 80.47 -45.44
C LEU A 291 36.36 79.41 -46.39
N GLU A 292 37.42 79.73 -47.14
CA GLU A 292 38.15 78.80 -48.00
C GLU A 292 38.83 77.69 -47.18
N ASN A 293 39.48 78.04 -46.07
CA ASN A 293 40.05 77.07 -45.14
C ASN A 293 38.97 76.16 -44.52
N LEU A 294 37.81 76.71 -44.16
CA LEU A 294 36.69 75.93 -43.63
C LEU A 294 36.13 74.96 -44.70
N LEU A 295 35.97 75.42 -45.95
CA LEU A 295 35.56 74.58 -47.06
C LEU A 295 36.55 73.43 -47.32
N GLU A 296 37.85 73.72 -47.26
CA GLU A 296 38.89 72.70 -47.43
C GLU A 296 38.89 71.68 -46.28
N SER A 297 38.65 72.13 -45.04
CA SER A 297 38.47 71.22 -43.90
C SER A 297 37.25 70.31 -44.08
N TYR A 298 36.13 70.83 -44.58
CA TYR A 298 34.95 70.00 -44.88
C TYR A 298 35.20 68.99 -46.00
N LYS A 299 35.97 69.35 -47.05
CA LYS A 299 36.39 68.37 -48.07
C LYS A 299 37.24 67.26 -47.47
N GLN A 300 38.21 67.60 -46.61
CA GLN A 300 39.07 66.63 -45.95
C GLN A 300 38.24 65.68 -45.06
N SER A 301 37.32 66.21 -44.24
CA SER A 301 36.42 65.37 -43.44
C SER A 301 35.48 64.49 -44.28
N VAL A 302 35.03 64.96 -45.44
CA VAL A 302 34.23 64.13 -46.37
C VAL A 302 35.08 63.01 -46.98
N GLU A 303 36.33 63.27 -47.34
CA GLU A 303 37.23 62.24 -47.88
C GLU A 303 37.63 61.21 -46.81
N GLU A 304 37.86 61.66 -45.57
CA GLU A 304 38.10 60.79 -44.42
C GLU A 304 36.87 59.90 -44.12
N LEU A 305 35.66 60.44 -44.20
CA LEU A 305 34.41 59.68 -44.07
C LEU A 305 34.21 58.66 -45.19
N LYS A 306 34.57 58.96 -46.44
CA LYS A 306 34.59 57.96 -47.53
C LYS A 306 35.58 56.84 -47.21
N GLN A 307 36.80 57.18 -46.78
CA GLN A 307 37.81 56.19 -46.46
C GLN A 307 37.40 55.30 -45.26
N GLN A 308 36.69 55.86 -44.27
CA GLN A 308 36.07 55.07 -43.20
C GLN A 308 34.95 54.15 -43.73
N LEU A 309 34.13 54.61 -44.67
CA LEU A 309 33.09 53.80 -45.30
C LEU A 309 33.68 52.65 -46.13
N ASP A 310 34.72 52.91 -46.92
CA ASP A 310 35.43 51.91 -47.72
C ASP A 310 36.10 50.85 -46.82
N ASN A 311 36.75 51.28 -45.73
CA ASN A 311 37.31 50.37 -44.72
C ASN A 311 36.21 49.50 -44.06
N CYS A 312 35.06 50.08 -43.72
CA CYS A 312 33.93 49.33 -43.17
C CYS A 312 33.34 48.33 -44.19
N HIS A 313 33.30 48.70 -45.47
CA HIS A 313 32.84 47.83 -46.55
C HIS A 313 33.80 46.64 -46.76
N GLN A 314 35.11 46.91 -46.74
CA GLN A 314 36.15 45.89 -46.84
C GLN A 314 36.09 44.87 -45.68
N GLN A 315 35.94 45.35 -44.43
CA GLN A 315 35.74 44.48 -43.26
C GLN A 315 34.47 43.62 -43.35
N LEU A 316 33.39 44.15 -43.93
CA LEU A 316 32.15 43.40 -44.14
C LEU A 316 32.33 42.28 -45.18
N ILE A 317 33.12 42.52 -46.23
CA ILE A 317 33.48 41.49 -47.23
C ILE A 317 34.31 40.38 -46.58
N GLU A 318 35.35 40.74 -45.82
CA GLU A 318 36.22 39.79 -45.12
C GLU A 318 35.44 38.94 -44.10
N SER A 319 34.55 39.56 -43.32
CA SER A 319 33.69 38.83 -42.38
C SER A 319 32.71 37.87 -43.09
N ASN A 320 32.21 38.22 -44.27
CA ASN A 320 31.36 37.32 -45.05
C ASN A 320 32.15 36.16 -45.68
N HIS A 321 33.39 36.41 -46.11
CA HIS A 321 34.28 35.35 -46.61
C HIS A 321 34.56 34.33 -45.50
N HIS A 322 34.93 34.80 -44.31
CA HIS A 322 35.21 33.92 -43.17
C HIS A 322 33.99 33.10 -42.73
N LYS A 323 32.78 33.68 -42.79
CA LYS A 323 31.53 32.93 -42.54
C LYS A 323 31.35 31.77 -43.52
N LEU A 324 31.59 32.00 -44.82
CA LEU A 324 31.48 30.96 -45.84
C LEU A 324 32.52 29.84 -45.65
N GLU A 325 33.75 30.17 -45.25
CA GLU A 325 34.76 29.17 -44.89
C GLU A 325 34.30 28.27 -43.73
N LEU A 326 33.74 28.86 -42.67
CA LEU A 326 33.22 28.13 -41.52
C LEU A 326 32.02 27.23 -41.88
N GLU A 327 31.12 27.71 -42.74
CA GLU A 327 30.00 26.89 -43.26
C GLU A 327 30.49 25.67 -44.05
N VAL A 328 31.57 25.80 -44.84
CA VAL A 328 32.19 24.65 -45.54
C VAL A 328 32.83 23.69 -44.55
N GLN A 329 33.61 24.20 -43.58
CA GLN A 329 34.24 23.35 -42.56
C GLN A 329 33.24 22.54 -41.75
N LEU A 330 32.10 23.14 -41.37
CA LEU A 330 31.02 22.46 -40.64
C LEU A 330 30.41 21.32 -41.46
N LYS A 331 30.14 21.53 -42.76
CA LYS A 331 29.61 20.50 -43.66
C LYS A 331 30.57 19.31 -43.76
N THR A 332 31.87 19.55 -43.99
CA THR A 332 32.86 18.47 -44.09
C THR A 332 33.12 17.79 -42.73
N ALA A 333 32.83 18.44 -41.59
CA ALA A 333 32.86 17.79 -40.29
C ALA A 333 31.67 16.83 -40.09
N LEU A 334 30.46 17.27 -40.48
CA LEU A 334 29.23 16.47 -40.40
C LEU A 334 29.29 15.23 -41.29
N GLU A 335 29.79 15.37 -42.53
CA GLU A 335 29.99 14.25 -43.46
C GLU A 335 30.91 13.17 -42.86
N ARG A 336 32.02 13.59 -42.23
CA ARG A 336 32.94 12.68 -41.54
C ARG A 336 32.29 11.97 -40.36
N GLU A 337 31.46 12.65 -39.56
CA GLU A 337 30.74 12.00 -38.46
C GLU A 337 29.77 10.92 -38.97
N GLN A 338 29.01 11.23 -40.04
CA GLN A 338 28.11 10.27 -40.67
C GLN A 338 28.87 9.04 -41.19
N GLN A 339 30.01 9.24 -41.84
CA GLN A 339 30.85 8.15 -42.35
C GLN A 339 31.48 7.31 -41.23
N ILE A 340 31.83 7.93 -40.09
CA ILE A 340 32.31 7.22 -38.89
C ILE A 340 31.19 6.36 -38.29
N ARG A 341 29.95 6.86 -38.20
CA ARG A 341 28.79 6.08 -37.69
C ARG A 341 28.52 4.82 -38.51
N THR A 342 28.68 4.86 -39.83
CA THR A 342 28.49 3.69 -40.71
C THR A 342 29.59 2.62 -40.56
N GLY A 343 30.74 2.96 -39.96
CA GLY A 343 31.89 2.06 -39.83
C GLY A 343 31.83 1.07 -38.65
N TYR A 344 30.95 1.28 -37.66
CA TYR A 344 30.85 0.43 -36.48
C TYR A 344 29.67 -0.54 -36.59
N ILE A 345 29.96 -1.81 -36.91
CA ILE A 345 29.08 -3.01 -36.89
C ILE A 345 27.67 -2.77 -37.47
N SER A 346 27.41 -3.27 -38.69
CA SER A 346 26.08 -3.12 -39.32
C SER A 346 24.93 -3.55 -38.40
N PRO A 347 23.85 -2.75 -38.25
CA PRO A 347 22.66 -3.13 -37.50
C PRO A 347 22.17 -4.54 -37.85
N ASP A 348 22.11 -4.90 -39.14
CA ASP A 348 21.68 -6.23 -39.60
C ASP A 348 22.52 -7.39 -39.02
N THR A 349 23.81 -7.18 -38.71
CA THR A 349 24.63 -8.20 -38.04
C THR A 349 24.33 -8.32 -36.56
N CYS A 350 23.91 -7.24 -35.91
CA CYS A 350 23.50 -7.23 -34.51
C CYS A 350 22.10 -7.86 -34.36
N GLU A 351 21.14 -7.45 -35.19
CA GLU A 351 19.77 -7.97 -35.23
C GLU A 351 19.72 -9.49 -35.48
N ARG A 352 20.52 -10.00 -36.43
CA ARG A 352 20.64 -11.46 -36.64
C ARG A 352 21.22 -12.21 -35.43
N GLY A 353 22.09 -11.57 -34.65
CA GLY A 353 22.63 -12.14 -33.41
C GLY A 353 21.57 -12.24 -32.32
N PHE A 354 20.77 -11.19 -32.15
CA PHE A 354 19.65 -11.20 -31.20
C PHE A 354 18.56 -12.19 -31.60
N ALA A 355 18.13 -12.22 -32.87
CA ALA A 355 17.10 -13.15 -33.35
C ALA A 355 17.49 -14.63 -33.14
N ALA A 356 18.75 -14.99 -33.36
CA ALA A 356 19.23 -16.36 -33.11
C ALA A 356 19.30 -16.70 -31.60
N MET A 357 19.58 -15.71 -30.75
CA MET A 357 19.57 -15.85 -29.29
C MET A 357 18.14 -16.00 -28.75
N GLU A 358 17.21 -15.18 -29.24
CA GLU A 358 15.78 -15.26 -28.96
C GLU A 358 15.19 -16.61 -29.38
N GLU A 359 15.50 -17.09 -30.60
CA GLU A 359 15.06 -18.42 -31.06
C GLU A 359 15.60 -19.56 -30.17
N SER A 360 16.83 -19.43 -29.67
CA SER A 360 17.43 -20.39 -28.74
C SER A 360 16.73 -20.38 -27.37
N HIS A 361 16.48 -19.19 -26.80
CA HIS A 361 15.76 -19.06 -25.53
C HIS A 361 14.31 -19.55 -25.64
N GLN A 362 13.63 -19.23 -26.75
CA GLN A 362 12.28 -19.70 -27.04
C GLN A 362 12.21 -21.23 -27.05
N LYS A 363 13.15 -21.91 -27.73
CA LYS A 363 13.26 -23.38 -27.70
C LYS A 363 13.47 -23.93 -26.29
N VAL A 364 14.35 -23.33 -25.50
CA VAL A 364 14.58 -23.77 -24.11
C VAL A 364 13.32 -23.60 -23.25
N ILE A 365 12.57 -22.52 -23.41
CA ILE A 365 11.29 -22.28 -22.72
C ILE A 365 10.26 -23.36 -23.13
N GLU A 366 10.13 -23.65 -24.42
CA GLU A 366 9.23 -24.70 -24.93
C GLU A 366 9.61 -26.10 -24.43
N GLU A 367 10.92 -26.41 -24.34
CA GLU A 367 11.39 -27.67 -23.76
C GLU A 367 11.06 -27.78 -22.27
N LEU A 368 11.21 -26.68 -21.52
CA LEU A 368 10.89 -26.61 -20.10
C LEU A 368 9.39 -26.75 -19.85
N GLN A 369 8.55 -26.06 -20.65
CA GLN A 369 7.09 -26.19 -20.63
C GLN A 369 6.65 -27.63 -20.95
N ARG A 370 7.22 -28.23 -22.01
CA ARG A 370 6.96 -29.62 -22.38
C ARG A 370 7.42 -30.62 -21.32
N LYS A 371 8.46 -30.30 -20.55
CA LYS A 371 8.92 -31.12 -19.40
C LYS A 371 7.93 -31.01 -18.25
N HIS A 372 7.52 -29.79 -17.89
CA HIS A 372 6.52 -29.54 -16.86
C HIS A 372 5.18 -30.24 -17.17
N GLN A 373 4.72 -30.18 -18.42
CA GLN A 373 3.50 -30.87 -18.86
C GLN A 373 3.58 -32.39 -18.63
N ARG A 374 4.70 -33.03 -19.02
CA ARG A 374 4.94 -34.46 -18.78
C ARG A 374 5.06 -34.79 -17.28
N GLU A 375 5.63 -33.90 -16.48
CA GLU A 375 5.70 -34.07 -15.02
C GLU A 375 4.29 -34.01 -14.39
N LEU A 376 3.41 -33.12 -14.87
CA LEU A 376 2.01 -33.07 -14.43
C LEU A 376 1.24 -34.33 -14.84
N GLU A 377 1.43 -34.82 -16.06
CA GLU A 377 0.82 -36.07 -16.55
C GLU A 377 1.26 -37.27 -15.70
N ASN A 378 2.57 -37.45 -15.50
CA ASN A 378 3.11 -38.52 -14.64
C ASN A 378 2.59 -38.44 -13.19
N LEU A 379 2.50 -37.26 -12.61
CA LEU A 379 1.97 -37.07 -11.25
C LEU A 379 0.48 -37.39 -11.17
N GLN A 380 -0.29 -37.10 -12.22
CA GLN A 380 -1.71 -37.43 -12.30
C GLN A 380 -1.91 -38.95 -12.46
N GLU A 381 -1.11 -39.61 -13.30
CA GLU A 381 -1.10 -41.07 -13.42
C GLU A 381 -0.72 -41.75 -12.09
N GLU A 382 0.30 -41.25 -11.38
CA GLU A 382 0.71 -41.78 -10.08
C GLU A 382 -0.37 -41.59 -9.01
N LYS A 383 -1.04 -40.43 -8.97
CA LYS A 383 -2.16 -40.17 -8.07
C LYS A 383 -3.32 -41.14 -8.34
N ASP A 384 -3.64 -41.40 -9.60
CA ASP A 384 -4.72 -42.30 -9.98
C ASP A 384 -4.34 -43.78 -9.72
N ARG A 385 -3.06 -44.15 -9.90
CA ARG A 385 -2.51 -45.47 -9.54
C ARG A 385 -2.63 -45.72 -8.04
N LEU A 386 -2.15 -44.79 -7.20
CA LEU A 386 -2.24 -44.89 -5.74
C LEU A 386 -3.70 -44.94 -5.26
N LEU A 387 -4.60 -44.17 -5.88
CA LEU A 387 -6.03 -44.22 -5.58
C LEU A 387 -6.65 -45.59 -5.91
N ALA A 388 -6.22 -46.23 -7.01
CA ALA A 388 -6.63 -47.59 -7.35
C ALA A 388 -6.07 -48.64 -6.36
N GLU A 389 -4.81 -48.49 -5.93
CA GLU A 389 -4.17 -49.36 -4.93
C GLU A 389 -4.88 -49.28 -3.56
N GLU A 390 -5.16 -48.07 -3.06
CA GLU A 390 -5.94 -47.85 -1.83
C GLU A 390 -7.38 -48.38 -1.94
N THR A 391 -8.01 -48.23 -3.11
CA THR A 391 -9.35 -48.80 -3.37
C THR A 391 -9.31 -50.33 -3.32
N ALA A 392 -8.32 -50.96 -3.94
CA ALA A 392 -8.14 -52.42 -3.92
C ALA A 392 -7.84 -52.94 -2.50
N ALA A 393 -6.98 -52.25 -1.73
CA ALA A 393 -6.70 -52.57 -0.34
C ALA A 393 -7.96 -52.46 0.54
N THR A 394 -8.77 -51.43 0.33
CA THR A 394 -10.05 -51.24 1.04
C THR A 394 -11.05 -52.36 0.73
N ILE A 395 -11.17 -52.77 -0.54
CA ILE A 395 -12.02 -53.90 -0.94
C ILE A 395 -11.53 -55.20 -0.27
N ALA A 396 -10.23 -55.49 -0.34
CA ALA A 396 -9.64 -56.68 0.28
C ALA A 396 -9.84 -56.73 1.80
N ALA A 397 -9.73 -55.59 2.50
CA ALA A 397 -10.01 -55.49 3.93
C ALA A 397 -11.50 -55.81 4.25
N ILE A 398 -12.43 -55.25 3.47
CA ILE A 398 -13.87 -55.52 3.62
C ILE A 398 -14.19 -57.01 3.35
N GLU A 399 -13.56 -57.62 2.35
CA GLU A 399 -13.73 -59.05 2.05
C GLU A 399 -13.14 -59.94 3.15
N ALA A 400 -11.97 -59.60 3.70
CA ALA A 400 -11.38 -60.30 4.83
C ALA A 400 -12.29 -60.23 6.07
N MET A 401 -12.83 -59.06 6.40
CA MET A 401 -13.79 -58.91 7.51
C MET A 401 -15.07 -59.73 7.28
N LYS A 402 -15.67 -59.66 6.08
CA LYS A 402 -16.86 -60.45 5.72
C LYS A 402 -16.61 -61.96 5.84
N ASN A 403 -15.43 -62.43 5.45
CA ASN A 403 -15.08 -63.84 5.55
C ASN A 403 -14.80 -64.25 7.00
N ALA A 404 -14.12 -63.43 7.80
CA ALA A 404 -13.91 -63.68 9.22
C ALA A 404 -15.25 -63.80 9.99
N HIS A 405 -16.18 -62.87 9.76
CA HIS A 405 -17.54 -62.94 10.34
C HIS A 405 -18.30 -64.19 9.88
N ARG A 406 -18.19 -64.58 8.60
CA ARG A 406 -18.80 -65.82 8.08
C ARG A 406 -18.24 -67.05 8.80
N THR A 407 -16.91 -67.13 8.96
CA THR A 407 -16.27 -68.26 9.65
C THR A 407 -16.62 -68.34 11.13
N GLU A 408 -16.76 -67.20 11.82
CA GLU A 408 -17.16 -67.21 13.24
C GLU A 408 -18.63 -67.61 13.39
N LEU A 409 -19.52 -67.15 12.50
CA LEU A 409 -20.91 -67.59 12.46
C LEU A 409 -21.03 -69.11 12.24
N GLU A 410 -20.25 -69.67 11.30
CA GLU A 410 -20.17 -71.13 11.10
C GLU A 410 -19.64 -71.86 12.35
N ARG A 411 -18.68 -71.27 13.06
CA ARG A 411 -18.10 -71.83 14.29
C ARG A 411 -19.09 -71.83 15.46
N GLU A 412 -19.85 -70.75 15.65
CA GLU A 412 -20.90 -70.68 16.68
C GLU A 412 -22.10 -71.59 16.35
N LEU A 413 -22.50 -71.69 15.09
CA LEU A 413 -23.51 -72.67 14.66
C LEU A 413 -23.06 -74.12 14.93
N GLU A 414 -21.78 -74.42 14.72
CA GLU A 414 -21.21 -75.74 14.98
C GLU A 414 -21.04 -76.04 16.49
N LYS A 415 -20.74 -75.02 17.31
CA LYS A 415 -20.85 -75.13 18.78
C LYS A 415 -22.28 -75.39 19.23
N ALA A 416 -23.26 -74.65 18.72
CA ALA A 416 -24.67 -74.81 19.07
C ALA A 416 -25.19 -76.21 18.70
N ARG A 417 -24.76 -76.76 17.56
CA ARG A 417 -25.01 -78.16 17.18
C ARG A 417 -24.43 -79.17 18.17
N LYS A 418 -23.21 -78.93 18.68
CA LYS A 418 -22.55 -79.80 19.67
C LYS A 418 -23.19 -79.69 21.06
N ALA A 419 -23.59 -78.48 21.48
CA ALA A 419 -24.31 -78.25 22.73
C ALA A 419 -25.65 -79.01 22.76
N ASN A 420 -26.36 -79.07 21.63
CA ASN A 420 -27.61 -79.84 21.50
C ASN A 420 -27.44 -81.38 21.59
N SER A 421 -26.24 -81.91 21.89
CA SER A 421 -26.00 -83.35 22.07
C SER A 421 -25.79 -83.81 23.53
N SER A 422 -25.82 -82.89 24.49
CA SER A 422 -25.79 -83.17 25.93
C SER A 422 -26.85 -82.35 26.69
N THR A 423 -27.46 -82.94 27.71
CA THR A 423 -28.73 -82.46 28.31
C THR A 423 -28.58 -81.20 29.18
N GLU A 424 -28.78 -80.00 28.62
CA GLU A 424 -28.79 -78.70 29.32
C GLU A 424 -29.80 -77.70 28.69
N ASN A 425 -31.10 -78.00 28.70
CA ASN A 425 -32.10 -77.16 28.02
C ASN A 425 -32.34 -75.77 28.65
N ALA A 426 -31.93 -75.51 29.90
CA ALA A 426 -32.16 -74.21 30.54
C ALA A 426 -31.07 -73.19 30.16
N ASP A 427 -29.80 -73.53 30.34
CA ASP A 427 -28.67 -72.66 29.98
C ASP A 427 -28.61 -72.40 28.47
N ILE A 428 -28.99 -73.37 27.63
CA ILE A 428 -29.09 -73.20 26.18
C ILE A 428 -30.18 -72.18 25.79
N GLU A 429 -31.30 -72.09 26.52
CA GLU A 429 -32.37 -71.12 26.27
C GLU A 429 -31.94 -69.69 26.68
N GLU A 430 -31.24 -69.56 27.81
CA GLU A 430 -30.69 -68.28 28.31
C GLU A 430 -29.58 -67.74 27.39
N ILE A 431 -28.66 -68.59 26.93
CA ILE A 431 -27.61 -68.21 25.96
C ILE A 431 -28.22 -67.78 24.62
N ARG A 432 -29.24 -68.48 24.11
CA ARG A 432 -29.96 -68.08 22.89
C ARG A 432 -30.61 -66.71 23.05
N LYS A 433 -31.28 -66.47 24.17
CA LYS A 433 -31.90 -65.18 24.47
C LYS A 433 -30.87 -64.05 24.53
N GLN A 434 -29.71 -64.27 25.15
CA GLN A 434 -28.62 -63.28 25.18
C GLN A 434 -28.10 -62.97 23.77
N HIS A 435 -27.89 -63.99 22.92
CA HIS A 435 -27.50 -63.76 21.53
C HIS A 435 -28.58 -63.07 20.70
N ASP A 436 -29.87 -63.35 20.91
CA ASP A 436 -30.97 -62.62 20.25
C ASP A 436 -31.02 -61.15 20.69
N GLU A 437 -30.71 -60.86 21.96
CA GLU A 437 -30.59 -59.49 22.49
C GLU A 437 -29.34 -58.76 21.94
N GLU A 438 -28.19 -59.44 21.81
CA GLU A 438 -26.97 -58.94 21.16
C GLU A 438 -27.19 -58.66 19.67
N LEU A 439 -27.76 -59.61 18.92
CA LEU A 439 -28.11 -59.45 17.51
C LEU A 439 -29.08 -58.28 17.32
N SER A 440 -30.09 -58.17 18.20
CA SER A 440 -30.99 -57.01 18.22
C SER A 440 -30.28 -55.69 18.54
N SER A 441 -29.17 -55.74 19.30
CA SER A 441 -28.36 -54.57 19.61
C SER A 441 -27.47 -54.15 18.44
N PHE A 442 -26.78 -55.09 17.80
CA PHE A 442 -26.00 -54.83 16.59
C PHE A 442 -26.89 -54.36 15.43
N GLN A 443 -28.09 -54.93 15.28
CA GLN A 443 -29.09 -54.48 14.30
C GLN A 443 -29.44 -52.99 14.51
N ARG A 444 -29.74 -52.58 15.76
CA ARG A 444 -30.00 -51.19 16.13
C ARG A 444 -28.80 -50.26 15.90
N GLU A 445 -27.58 -50.72 16.22
CA GLU A 445 -26.35 -49.94 16.01
C GLU A 445 -26.05 -49.75 14.51
N ILE A 446 -26.21 -50.79 13.69
CA ILE A 446 -26.09 -50.73 12.23
C ILE A 446 -27.13 -49.79 11.63
N GLU A 447 -28.38 -49.80 12.13
CA GLU A 447 -29.43 -48.87 11.69
C GLU A 447 -29.06 -47.41 11.98
N VAL A 448 -28.57 -47.09 13.20
CA VAL A 448 -28.11 -45.74 13.55
C VAL A 448 -26.89 -45.32 12.72
N LEU A 449 -25.92 -46.21 12.49
CA LEU A 449 -24.74 -45.92 11.66
C LEU A 449 -25.12 -45.71 10.19
N SER A 450 -26.09 -46.48 9.67
CA SER A 450 -26.64 -46.33 8.32
C SER A 450 -27.38 -45.00 8.17
N GLU A 451 -28.20 -44.61 9.15
CA GLU A 451 -28.87 -43.32 9.17
C GLU A 451 -27.86 -42.16 9.20
N GLN A 452 -26.86 -42.22 10.07
CA GLN A 452 -25.77 -41.23 10.13
C GLN A 452 -24.97 -41.15 8.82
N TYR A 453 -24.66 -42.28 8.18
CA TYR A 453 -23.99 -42.31 6.88
C TYR A 453 -24.85 -41.66 5.79
N SER A 454 -26.15 -41.99 5.74
CA SER A 454 -27.09 -41.41 4.78
C SER A 454 -27.24 -39.89 4.96
N GLN A 455 -27.33 -39.43 6.20
CA GLN A 455 -27.33 -38.01 6.56
C GLN A 455 -26.03 -37.32 6.13
N LYS A 456 -24.88 -37.99 6.28
CA LYS A 456 -23.59 -37.45 5.84
C LYS A 456 -23.49 -37.35 4.32
N CYS A 457 -24.08 -38.27 3.57
CA CYS A 457 -24.19 -38.16 2.11
C CYS A 457 -25.04 -36.95 1.69
N LEU A 458 -26.17 -36.70 2.37
CA LEU A 458 -27.02 -35.52 2.12
C LEU A 458 -26.30 -34.20 2.44
N GLU A 459 -25.60 -34.13 3.58
CA GLU A 459 -24.76 -32.97 3.92
C GLU A 459 -23.68 -32.70 2.86
N ASN A 460 -23.01 -33.75 2.38
CA ASN A 460 -21.98 -33.62 1.35
C ASN A 460 -22.57 -33.15 0.01
N ALA A 461 -23.76 -33.65 -0.38
CA ALA A 461 -24.48 -33.18 -1.56
C ALA A 461 -24.85 -31.69 -1.47
N HIS A 462 -25.35 -31.24 -0.31
CA HIS A 462 -25.64 -29.81 -0.07
C HIS A 462 -24.37 -28.94 -0.10
N LEU A 463 -23.26 -29.41 0.49
CA LEU A 463 -21.98 -28.70 0.46
C LEU A 463 -21.41 -28.62 -0.98
N ALA A 464 -21.56 -29.67 -1.78
CA ALA A 464 -21.15 -29.67 -3.18
C ALA A 464 -21.99 -28.69 -4.03
N GLN A 465 -23.31 -28.61 -3.80
CA GLN A 465 -24.17 -27.63 -4.44
C GLN A 465 -23.80 -26.18 -4.04
N ALA A 466 -23.58 -25.93 -2.74
CA ALA A 466 -23.14 -24.62 -2.25
C ALA A 466 -21.79 -24.21 -2.85
N LEU A 467 -20.83 -25.13 -2.95
CA LEU A 467 -19.53 -24.88 -3.56
C LEU A 467 -19.64 -24.53 -5.06
N GLU A 468 -20.52 -25.20 -5.81
CA GLU A 468 -20.70 -24.88 -7.23
C GLU A 468 -21.48 -23.57 -7.44
N ALA A 469 -22.42 -23.23 -6.56
CA ALA A 469 -23.06 -21.91 -6.54
C ALA A 469 -22.05 -20.78 -6.29
N GLU A 470 -21.16 -20.92 -5.29
CA GLU A 470 -20.06 -19.98 -5.04
C GLU A 470 -19.11 -19.85 -6.24
N ARG A 471 -18.77 -20.97 -6.91
CA ARG A 471 -17.97 -20.95 -8.15
C ARG A 471 -18.68 -20.23 -9.29
N GLN A 472 -19.99 -20.39 -9.44
CA GLN A 472 -20.77 -19.66 -10.45
C GLN A 472 -20.83 -18.16 -10.14
N ALA A 473 -21.04 -17.78 -8.87
CA ALA A 473 -20.99 -16.38 -8.42
C ALA A 473 -19.61 -15.75 -8.63
N LEU A 474 -18.52 -16.48 -8.35
CA LEU A 474 -17.16 -16.01 -8.61
C LEU A 474 -16.91 -15.78 -10.11
N ARG A 475 -17.32 -16.71 -10.98
CA ARG A 475 -17.22 -16.56 -12.45
C ARG A 475 -18.05 -15.36 -12.95
N GLN A 476 -19.20 -15.09 -12.34
CA GLN A 476 -20.01 -13.91 -12.64
C GLN A 476 -19.27 -12.61 -12.27
N CYS A 477 -18.78 -12.51 -11.04
CA CYS A 477 -18.00 -11.37 -10.56
C CYS A 477 -16.72 -11.13 -11.38
N GLN A 478 -16.05 -12.20 -11.83
CA GLN A 478 -14.90 -12.11 -12.73
C GLN A 478 -15.26 -11.51 -14.10
N ARG A 479 -16.40 -11.88 -14.69
CA ARG A 479 -16.87 -11.28 -15.95
C ARG A 479 -17.23 -9.80 -15.78
N GLU A 480 -17.98 -9.46 -14.74
CA GLU A 480 -18.33 -8.06 -14.42
C GLU A 480 -17.07 -7.21 -14.21
N ASN A 481 -16.03 -7.75 -13.54
CA ASN A 481 -14.76 -7.07 -13.37
C ASN A 481 -14.01 -6.86 -14.70
N GLN A 482 -14.02 -7.86 -15.59
CA GLN A 482 -13.45 -7.74 -16.95
C GLN A 482 -14.19 -6.70 -17.80
N GLU A 483 -15.54 -6.69 -17.75
CA GLU A 483 -16.38 -5.72 -18.44
C GLU A 483 -16.14 -4.29 -17.93
N LEU A 484 -16.06 -4.10 -16.60
CA LEU A 484 -15.72 -2.82 -15.97
C LEU A 484 -14.31 -2.34 -16.34
N ASN A 485 -13.33 -3.26 -16.40
CA ASN A 485 -11.96 -2.93 -16.81
C ASN A 485 -11.90 -2.52 -18.28
N ALA A 486 -12.56 -3.27 -19.18
CA ALA A 486 -12.70 -2.91 -20.58
C ALA A 486 -13.39 -1.55 -20.78
N HIS A 487 -14.44 -1.26 -20.00
CA HIS A 487 -15.10 0.05 -20.02
C HIS A 487 -14.18 1.17 -19.49
N ASN A 488 -13.37 0.91 -18.47
CA ASN A 488 -12.39 1.87 -17.96
C ASN A 488 -11.28 2.15 -19.00
N GLN A 489 -10.79 1.12 -19.69
CA GLN A 489 -9.85 1.26 -20.80
C GLN A 489 -10.44 2.09 -21.94
N GLU A 490 -11.68 1.82 -22.34
CA GLU A 490 -12.40 2.61 -23.35
C GLU A 490 -12.55 4.09 -22.94
N LEU A 491 -12.89 4.36 -21.67
CA LEU A 491 -12.96 5.73 -21.14
C LEU A 491 -11.58 6.41 -21.13
N ASN A 492 -10.51 5.70 -20.75
CA ASN A 492 -9.14 6.23 -20.79
C ASN A 492 -8.68 6.50 -22.23
N ASN A 493 -9.03 5.63 -23.18
CA ASN A 493 -8.74 5.83 -24.61
C ASN A 493 -9.46 7.07 -25.15
N ARG A 494 -10.74 7.27 -24.81
CA ARG A 494 -11.50 8.48 -25.16
C ARG A 494 -10.88 9.74 -24.53
N LEU A 495 -10.48 9.67 -23.26
CA LEU A 495 -9.82 10.77 -22.58
C LEU A 495 -8.46 11.11 -23.22
N ALA A 496 -7.66 10.09 -23.58
CA ALA A 496 -6.41 10.27 -24.28
C ALA A 496 -6.59 10.85 -25.69
N ALA A 497 -7.63 10.43 -26.42
CA ALA A 497 -7.99 11.01 -27.72
C ALA A 497 -8.39 12.49 -27.58
N GLU A 498 -9.21 12.84 -26.59
CA GLU A 498 -9.63 14.23 -26.37
C GLU A 498 -8.46 15.11 -25.91
N ILE A 499 -7.56 14.60 -25.05
CA ILE A 499 -6.29 15.27 -24.69
C ILE A 499 -5.41 15.49 -25.93
N THR A 500 -5.32 14.51 -26.82
CA THR A 500 -4.53 14.61 -28.06
C THR A 500 -5.12 15.65 -29.01
N LYS A 501 -6.44 15.67 -29.17
CA LYS A 501 -7.20 16.65 -29.95
C LYS A 501 -7.07 18.07 -29.39
N LEU A 502 -7.15 18.26 -28.08
CA LEU A 502 -6.90 19.55 -27.44
C LEU A 502 -5.46 20.03 -27.68
N ARG A 503 -4.48 19.12 -27.63
CA ARG A 503 -3.07 19.42 -27.94
C ARG A 503 -2.85 19.80 -29.40
N SER A 504 -3.50 19.14 -30.36
CA SER A 504 -3.41 19.52 -31.78
C SER A 504 -4.09 20.85 -32.06
N MET A 505 -5.25 21.14 -31.44
CA MET A 505 -5.92 22.44 -31.53
C MET A 505 -5.09 23.60 -30.93
N THR A 506 -4.15 23.32 -30.01
CA THR A 506 -3.16 24.31 -29.53
C THR A 506 -1.88 24.39 -30.36
N SER A 507 -1.73 23.58 -31.40
CA SER A 507 -0.52 23.51 -32.24
C SER A 507 -0.72 24.00 -33.68
N GLU A 508 -1.96 24.26 -34.11
CA GLU A 508 -2.24 24.95 -35.37
C GLU A 508 -2.32 26.47 -35.12
N ASP A 509 -1.51 27.22 -35.87
CA ASP A 509 -1.28 28.64 -35.66
C ASP A 509 -2.48 29.51 -36.07
N GLY A 510 -2.55 30.74 -35.53
CA GLY A 510 -3.72 31.60 -35.60
C GLY A 510 -4.08 32.10 -37.01
N GLY A 511 -5.36 31.98 -37.37
CA GLY A 511 -5.92 32.55 -38.60
C GLY A 511 -7.44 32.73 -38.55
N ASP A 512 -7.89 33.98 -38.34
CA ASP A 512 -9.23 34.53 -38.58
C ASP A 512 -10.43 33.57 -38.71
N SER A 513 -10.88 33.01 -37.58
CA SER A 513 -12.28 32.55 -37.38
C SER A 513 -12.81 32.84 -35.96
N CYS A 514 -12.09 33.68 -35.22
CA CYS A 514 -12.16 33.76 -33.75
C CYS A 514 -13.55 34.16 -33.21
N THR A 515 -14.29 35.05 -33.88
CA THR A 515 -15.51 35.68 -33.35
C THR A 515 -16.75 34.77 -33.35
N MET A 516 -16.83 33.79 -34.24
CA MET A 516 -17.96 32.82 -34.28
C MET A 516 -17.72 31.62 -33.36
N ILE A 517 -16.46 31.20 -33.20
CA ILE A 517 -16.08 30.01 -32.43
C ILE A 517 -16.38 30.18 -30.93
N HIS A 518 -16.06 31.35 -30.37
CA HIS A 518 -16.30 31.67 -28.96
C HIS A 518 -17.76 31.48 -28.51
N GLY A 519 -18.75 31.76 -29.38
CA GLY A 519 -20.16 31.57 -29.04
C GLY A 519 -20.56 30.09 -28.91
N LYS A 520 -19.95 29.21 -29.71
CA LYS A 520 -20.17 27.77 -29.66
C LYS A 520 -19.50 27.15 -28.42
N GLU A 521 -18.27 27.56 -28.13
CA GLU A 521 -17.53 27.12 -26.95
C GLU A 521 -18.22 27.54 -25.64
N VAL A 522 -18.75 28.77 -25.57
CA VAL A 522 -19.55 29.22 -24.42
C VAL A 522 -20.81 28.36 -24.23
N TYR A 523 -21.52 28.01 -25.31
CA TYR A 523 -22.69 27.13 -25.22
C TYR A 523 -22.33 25.69 -24.80
N GLU A 524 -21.23 25.14 -25.32
CA GLU A 524 -20.72 23.81 -24.92
C GLU A 524 -20.31 23.80 -23.43
N LEU A 525 -19.69 24.86 -22.93
CA LEU A 525 -19.36 25.05 -21.52
C LEU A 525 -20.63 25.22 -20.64
N GLU A 526 -21.66 25.92 -21.11
CA GLU A 526 -22.95 26.01 -20.41
C GLU A 526 -23.65 24.64 -20.30
N VAL A 527 -23.63 23.84 -21.36
CA VAL A 527 -24.17 22.47 -21.34
C VAL A 527 -23.38 21.60 -20.38
N MET A 528 -22.05 21.67 -20.42
CA MET A 528 -21.19 20.94 -19.49
C MET A 528 -21.42 21.36 -18.03
N LEU A 529 -21.59 22.67 -17.76
CA LEU A 529 -21.93 23.19 -16.44
C LEU A 529 -23.25 22.59 -15.93
N ARG A 530 -24.32 22.59 -16.74
CA ARG A 530 -25.61 22.01 -16.38
C ARG A 530 -25.52 20.50 -16.10
N VAL A 531 -24.69 19.77 -16.85
CA VAL A 531 -24.41 18.34 -16.61
C VAL A 531 -23.64 18.14 -15.29
N LYS A 532 -22.67 19.00 -14.97
CA LYS A 532 -21.96 18.95 -13.68
C LYS A 532 -22.84 19.38 -12.51
N GLU A 533 -23.76 20.32 -12.70
CA GLU A 533 -24.76 20.70 -11.71
C GLU A 533 -25.74 19.55 -11.43
N SER A 534 -26.20 18.82 -12.46
CA SER A 534 -27.07 17.65 -12.28
C SER A 534 -26.34 16.46 -11.66
N GLU A 535 -25.07 16.21 -12.02
CA GLU A 535 -24.20 15.22 -11.36
C GLU A 535 -24.02 15.54 -9.87
N VAL A 536 -23.78 16.81 -9.52
CA VAL A 536 -23.71 17.27 -8.12
C VAL A 536 -25.06 17.11 -7.39
N GLN A 537 -26.19 17.31 -8.07
CA GLN A 537 -27.52 17.05 -7.49
C GLN A 537 -27.76 15.55 -7.26
N TYR A 538 -27.40 14.69 -8.22
CA TYR A 538 -27.48 13.25 -8.09
C TYR A 538 -26.62 12.74 -6.93
N LEU A 539 -25.35 13.16 -6.84
CA LEU A 539 -24.46 12.79 -5.74
C LEU A 539 -24.99 13.28 -4.37
N LYS A 540 -25.65 14.44 -4.30
CA LYS A 540 -26.34 14.90 -3.08
C LYS A 540 -27.54 14.00 -2.71
N GLN A 541 -28.30 13.53 -3.69
CA GLN A 541 -29.41 12.61 -3.47
C GLN A 541 -28.90 11.24 -2.99
N GLU A 542 -27.84 10.72 -3.62
CA GLU A 542 -27.18 9.46 -3.25
C GLU A 542 -26.63 9.51 -1.82
N ILE A 543 -25.92 10.58 -1.46
CA ILE A 543 -25.45 10.81 -0.08
C ILE A 543 -26.60 10.82 0.94
N ASN A 544 -27.77 11.33 0.58
CA ASN A 544 -28.94 11.28 1.45
C ASN A 544 -29.54 9.88 1.54
N SER A 545 -29.65 9.14 0.43
CA SER A 545 -30.15 7.75 0.43
C SER A 545 -29.27 6.85 1.30
N LEU A 546 -27.96 6.86 1.06
CA LEU A 546 -26.98 6.09 1.84
C LEU A 546 -26.98 6.46 3.34
N LYS A 547 -27.30 7.72 3.66
CA LYS A 547 -27.43 8.19 5.06
C LYS A 547 -28.71 7.67 5.73
N ASP A 548 -29.79 7.51 4.99
CA ASP A 548 -31.05 6.95 5.52
C ASP A 548 -30.98 5.43 5.63
N GLU A 549 -30.34 4.75 4.68
CA GLU A 549 -29.98 3.33 4.76
C GLU A 549 -29.05 3.04 5.94
N LEU A 550 -28.00 3.84 6.14
CA LEU A 550 -27.11 3.72 7.29
C LEU A 550 -27.88 3.87 8.62
N GLN A 551 -28.85 4.78 8.69
CA GLN A 551 -29.72 4.91 9.86
C GLN A 551 -30.66 3.71 10.03
N ALA A 552 -31.18 3.12 8.94
CA ALA A 552 -31.98 1.90 8.99
C ALA A 552 -31.15 0.72 9.54
N ALA A 553 -29.97 0.47 8.97
CA ALA A 553 -29.04 -0.55 9.44
C ALA A 553 -28.61 -0.34 10.91
N GLN A 554 -28.49 0.91 11.38
CA GLN A 554 -28.25 1.21 12.79
C GLN A 554 -29.44 0.85 13.70
N ARG A 555 -30.68 1.06 13.25
CA ARG A 555 -31.90 0.64 13.98
C ARG A 555 -31.99 -0.89 14.03
N ASP A 556 -31.75 -1.57 12.91
CA ASP A 556 -31.80 -3.03 12.82
C ASP A 556 -30.71 -3.70 13.66
N LYS A 557 -29.48 -3.16 13.63
CA LYS A 557 -28.40 -3.56 14.53
C LYS A 557 -28.80 -3.43 16.00
N LYS A 558 -29.46 -2.33 16.38
CA LYS A 558 -29.95 -2.14 17.75
C LYS A 558 -31.00 -3.19 18.11
N TYR A 559 -32.00 -3.38 17.25
CA TYR A 559 -33.05 -4.38 17.45
C TYR A 559 -32.50 -5.81 17.57
N ALA A 560 -31.56 -6.21 16.70
CA ALA A 560 -30.88 -7.50 16.79
C ALA A 560 -30.05 -7.63 18.08
N THR A 561 -29.39 -6.56 18.51
CA THR A 561 -28.60 -6.53 19.76
C THR A 561 -29.51 -6.69 21.00
N ASP A 562 -30.66 -6.02 21.00
CA ASP A 562 -31.61 -6.11 22.12
C ASP A 562 -32.29 -7.49 22.13
N LYS A 563 -32.74 -8.02 20.98
CA LYS A 563 -33.25 -9.39 20.86
C LYS A 563 -32.24 -10.47 21.28
N TYR A 564 -30.95 -10.27 21.01
CA TYR A 564 -29.89 -11.17 21.49
C TYR A 564 -29.78 -11.16 23.03
N LYS A 565 -29.90 -9.99 23.67
CA LYS A 565 -29.92 -9.90 25.14
C LYS A 565 -31.13 -10.63 25.72
N ASP A 566 -32.31 -10.45 25.13
CA ASP A 566 -33.55 -11.09 25.59
C ASP A 566 -33.40 -12.62 25.54
N ILE A 567 -32.93 -13.17 24.41
CA ILE A 567 -32.64 -14.61 24.28
C ILE A 567 -31.59 -15.07 25.28
N TYR A 568 -30.54 -14.28 25.52
CA TYR A 568 -29.51 -14.60 26.52
C TYR A 568 -30.08 -14.62 27.95
N THR A 569 -30.98 -13.69 28.30
CA THR A 569 -31.65 -13.69 29.61
C THR A 569 -32.60 -14.88 29.77
N GLU A 570 -33.37 -15.23 28.74
CA GLU A 570 -34.23 -16.42 28.77
C GLU A 570 -33.41 -17.71 28.92
N LEU A 571 -32.32 -17.88 28.15
CA LEU A 571 -31.42 -19.02 28.30
C LEU A 571 -30.77 -19.07 29.69
N SER A 572 -30.44 -17.92 30.29
CA SER A 572 -29.91 -17.85 31.65
C SER A 572 -30.96 -18.28 32.70
N ILE A 573 -32.23 -17.90 32.53
CA ILE A 573 -33.34 -18.31 33.38
C ILE A 573 -33.62 -19.82 33.25
N VAL A 574 -33.68 -20.34 32.02
CA VAL A 574 -33.88 -21.77 31.73
C VAL A 574 -32.75 -22.60 32.31
N ARG A 575 -31.49 -22.16 32.13
CA ARG A 575 -30.32 -22.82 32.72
C ARG A 575 -30.39 -22.84 34.25
N ALA A 576 -30.67 -21.71 34.89
CA ALA A 576 -30.80 -21.63 36.35
C ALA A 576 -31.98 -22.47 36.88
N LYS A 577 -33.01 -22.72 36.05
CA LYS A 577 -34.10 -23.66 36.37
C LYS A 577 -33.62 -25.11 36.27
N ALA A 578 -32.97 -25.48 35.18
CA ALA A 578 -32.43 -26.83 34.98
C ALA A 578 -31.40 -27.21 36.07
N GLU A 579 -30.52 -26.28 36.47
CA GLU A 579 -29.56 -26.47 37.57
C GLU A 579 -30.27 -26.72 38.92
N ARG A 580 -31.38 -26.03 39.21
CA ARG A 580 -32.22 -26.28 40.40
C ARG A 580 -32.98 -27.60 40.32
N ASP A 581 -33.51 -27.95 39.15
CA ASP A 581 -34.24 -29.21 38.95
C ASP A 581 -33.28 -30.43 39.05
N LEU A 582 -32.04 -30.30 38.55
CA LEU A 582 -30.97 -31.28 38.76
C LEU A 582 -30.55 -31.41 40.24
N GLY A 583 -30.48 -30.30 40.98
CA GLY A 583 -30.22 -30.32 42.43
C GLY A 583 -31.27 -31.13 43.18
N ARG A 584 -32.55 -30.83 42.95
CA ARG A 584 -33.68 -31.57 43.54
C ARG A 584 -33.68 -33.06 43.17
N LEU A 585 -33.34 -33.41 41.93
CA LEU A 585 -33.23 -34.81 41.50
C LEU A 585 -32.08 -35.55 42.20
N ARG A 586 -30.95 -34.88 42.46
CA ARG A 586 -29.84 -35.46 43.25
C ARG A 586 -30.23 -35.65 44.71
N GLU A 587 -30.91 -34.69 45.32
CA GLU A 587 -31.46 -34.82 46.68
C GLU A 587 -32.45 -36.00 46.77
N GLN A 588 -33.35 -36.15 45.79
CA GLN A 588 -34.28 -37.28 45.72
C GLN A 588 -33.57 -38.63 45.54
N LEU A 589 -32.51 -38.69 44.72
CA LEU A 589 -31.69 -39.89 44.54
C LEU A 589 -30.98 -40.27 45.84
N GLN A 590 -30.43 -39.28 46.54
CA GLN A 590 -29.73 -39.50 47.81
C GLN A 590 -30.69 -39.99 48.90
N LEU A 591 -31.87 -39.37 49.04
CA LEU A 591 -32.93 -39.84 49.94
C LEU A 591 -33.41 -41.26 49.60
N ALA A 592 -33.44 -41.65 48.32
CA ALA A 592 -33.80 -43.00 47.90
C ALA A 592 -32.72 -44.03 48.26
N HIS A 593 -31.44 -43.69 48.12
CA HIS A 593 -30.30 -44.52 48.52
C HIS A 593 -30.25 -44.70 50.05
N GLU A 594 -30.46 -43.62 50.81
CA GLU A 594 -30.62 -43.64 52.27
C GLU A 594 -31.81 -44.51 52.71
N ALA A 595 -32.95 -44.43 52.01
CA ALA A 595 -34.15 -45.23 52.30
C ALA A 595 -34.00 -46.73 51.95
N LEU A 596 -33.08 -47.09 51.05
CA LEU A 596 -32.75 -48.48 50.72
C LEU A 596 -31.81 -49.13 51.76
N GLY A 597 -31.34 -48.37 52.75
CA GLY A 597 -30.51 -48.91 53.85
C GLY A 597 -29.07 -49.20 53.46
N GLU A 598 -28.62 -48.73 52.29
CA GLU A 598 -27.22 -48.79 51.90
C GLU A 598 -26.45 -47.71 52.66
N SER A 599 -25.81 -48.11 53.76
CA SER A 599 -24.93 -47.24 54.54
C SER A 599 -23.79 -46.70 53.66
N SER A 600 -23.53 -45.41 53.76
CA SER A 600 -22.61 -44.64 52.91
C SER A 600 -21.27 -45.33 52.65
N LEU A 601 -21.00 -45.67 51.39
CA LEU A 601 -19.71 -46.16 50.91
C LEU A 601 -18.65 -45.03 50.82
N GLU A 602 -18.25 -44.47 51.96
CA GLU A 602 -17.10 -43.53 52.00
C GLU A 602 -15.72 -44.23 51.88
N ASP A 603 -15.67 -45.58 51.86
CA ASP A 603 -14.42 -46.35 51.88
C ASP A 603 -14.12 -47.21 50.63
N VAL A 604 -14.88 -47.09 49.53
CA VAL A 604 -14.64 -47.88 48.28
C VAL A 604 -14.45 -46.99 47.03
N GLU A 605 -13.86 -45.80 47.16
CA GLU A 605 -13.35 -44.98 46.04
C GLU A 605 -11.80 -44.91 45.98
N ARG A 606 -11.09 -45.95 46.46
CA ARG A 606 -9.64 -46.12 46.22
C ARG A 606 -9.32 -47.11 45.09
N GLY A 607 -10.23 -47.30 44.13
CA GLY A 607 -10.10 -48.40 43.15
C GLY A 607 -10.86 -48.27 41.83
N SER A 608 -11.45 -47.11 41.50
CA SER A 608 -12.07 -46.88 40.18
C SER A 608 -11.72 -45.50 39.65
N TYR A 609 -11.48 -45.40 38.34
CA TYR A 609 -10.90 -44.21 37.72
C TYR A 609 -11.95 -43.09 37.54
N ASP A 610 -11.78 -41.98 38.27
CA ASP A 610 -12.61 -40.77 38.16
C ASP A 610 -12.36 -40.05 36.83
N ILE A 611 -13.12 -40.44 35.80
CA ILE A 611 -13.09 -39.84 34.46
C ILE A 611 -13.67 -38.41 34.45
N MET A 612 -14.43 -38.00 35.48
CA MET A 612 -15.24 -36.78 35.45
C MET A 612 -14.73 -35.60 36.29
N LYS A 613 -13.69 -35.76 37.12
CA LYS A 613 -12.96 -34.62 37.76
C LYS A 613 -11.69 -34.18 37.05
N SER A 614 -11.54 -34.51 35.77
CA SER A 614 -10.54 -33.88 34.92
C SER A 614 -10.83 -32.37 34.79
N LYS A 615 -9.98 -31.53 35.42
CA LYS A 615 -9.98 -30.05 35.25
C LYS A 615 -9.52 -29.59 33.85
N SER A 616 -9.61 -30.46 32.85
CA SER A 616 -9.55 -30.09 31.45
C SER A 616 -10.79 -29.28 31.08
N ASN A 617 -10.61 -27.99 30.83
CA ASN A 617 -11.53 -27.24 29.96
C ASN A 617 -11.86 -28.12 28.75
N PRO A 618 -13.14 -28.28 28.37
CA PRO A 618 -13.50 -29.16 27.26
C PRO A 618 -12.82 -28.64 25.99
N ASP A 619 -11.80 -29.36 25.54
CA ASP A 619 -10.97 -28.94 24.41
C ASP A 619 -11.77 -28.88 23.11
N ILE A 620 -13.02 -29.36 23.09
CA ILE A 620 -13.99 -29.13 22.02
C ILE A 620 -14.18 -27.63 21.72
N LEU A 621 -14.25 -26.74 22.72
CA LEU A 621 -14.38 -25.30 22.46
C LEU A 621 -13.07 -24.66 22.01
N LYS A 622 -11.92 -25.17 22.47
CA LYS A 622 -10.60 -24.73 22.00
C LYS A 622 -10.28 -25.29 20.61
N MET A 623 -10.69 -26.51 20.28
CA MET A 623 -10.56 -27.13 18.97
C MET A 623 -11.56 -26.53 18.00
N ALA A 624 -12.80 -26.18 18.40
CA ALA A 624 -13.70 -25.41 17.56
C ALA A 624 -13.16 -23.99 17.31
N ALA A 625 -12.65 -23.30 18.33
CA ALA A 625 -12.00 -21.99 18.16
C ALA A 625 -10.67 -22.07 17.39
N ALA A 626 -9.92 -23.17 17.49
CA ALA A 626 -8.69 -23.41 16.73
C ALA A 626 -8.97 -23.94 15.32
N ALA A 627 -10.09 -24.61 15.08
CA ALA A 627 -10.57 -25.03 13.77
C ALA A 627 -11.20 -23.85 13.03
N ALA A 628 -11.93 -22.95 13.72
CA ALA A 628 -12.36 -21.67 13.19
C ALA A 628 -11.17 -20.75 12.90
N LYS A 629 -10.18 -20.65 13.81
CA LYS A 629 -8.94 -19.91 13.53
C LYS A 629 -8.06 -20.60 12.47
N ARG A 630 -8.12 -21.93 12.32
CA ARG A 630 -7.47 -22.65 11.21
C ARG A 630 -8.25 -22.51 9.92
N SER A 631 -9.58 -22.37 9.90
CA SER A 631 -10.35 -22.13 8.69
C SER A 631 -10.20 -20.68 8.24
N GLU A 632 -10.25 -19.70 9.16
CA GLU A 632 -9.88 -18.30 8.88
C GLU A 632 -8.43 -18.19 8.37
N ARG A 633 -7.47 -18.87 9.01
CA ARG A 633 -6.09 -18.91 8.51
C ARG A 633 -5.97 -19.62 7.17
N THR A 634 -6.65 -20.76 6.96
CA THR A 634 -6.60 -21.49 5.68
C THR A 634 -7.25 -20.68 4.55
N MET A 635 -8.35 -19.98 4.81
CA MET A 635 -8.97 -19.01 3.89
C MET A 635 -7.99 -17.87 3.54
N ARG A 636 -7.25 -17.36 4.53
CA ARG A 636 -6.21 -16.33 4.30
C ARG A 636 -4.96 -16.86 3.59
N SER A 637 -4.55 -18.10 3.85
CA SER A 637 -3.36 -18.75 3.30
C SER A 637 -3.54 -19.22 1.87
N LYS A 638 -4.75 -19.68 1.50
CA LYS A 638 -5.07 -20.11 0.13
C LYS A 638 -5.18 -18.95 -0.85
N SER A 639 -5.58 -17.76 -0.36
CA SER A 639 -5.76 -16.56 -1.18
C SER A 639 -4.50 -15.96 -1.82
N LEU A 640 -3.28 -16.40 -1.44
CA LEU A 640 -2.03 -15.84 -1.98
C LEU A 640 -1.05 -16.89 -2.57
N LYS A 641 -1.34 -18.19 -2.45
CA LYS A 641 -0.48 -19.26 -3.01
C LYS A 641 -1.18 -20.17 -4.02
N GLU A 642 -2.51 -20.25 -4.00
CA GLU A 642 -3.30 -21.11 -4.89
C GLU A 642 -4.03 -20.32 -6.01
N GLY A 643 -4.00 -18.99 -5.98
CA GLY A 643 -4.77 -18.11 -6.89
C GLY A 643 -4.02 -17.45 -8.06
N LEU A 644 -2.74 -17.78 -8.28
CA LEU A 644 -1.91 -17.18 -9.34
C LEU A 644 -1.39 -18.26 -10.30
N THR A 645 -1.61 -18.10 -11.61
CA THR A 645 -1.01 -18.94 -12.66
C THR A 645 0.51 -18.68 -12.76
N ALA A 646 1.25 -19.56 -13.46
CA ALA A 646 2.71 -19.44 -13.57
C ALA A 646 3.15 -18.08 -14.17
N GLU A 647 2.45 -17.57 -15.19
CA GLU A 647 2.69 -16.26 -15.79
C GLU A 647 2.48 -15.11 -14.79
N GLN A 648 1.40 -15.16 -13.99
CA GLN A 648 1.14 -14.14 -12.98
C GLN A 648 2.16 -14.14 -11.84
N ARG A 649 2.93 -15.23 -11.67
CA ARG A 649 4.06 -15.29 -10.75
C ARG A 649 5.35 -14.71 -11.36
N LEU A 650 5.60 -14.88 -12.66
CA LEU A 650 6.68 -14.16 -13.35
C LEU A 650 6.44 -12.64 -13.33
N HIS A 651 5.22 -12.20 -13.63
CA HIS A 651 4.89 -10.77 -13.71
C HIS A 651 4.97 -10.02 -12.34
N LEU A 652 5.10 -10.74 -11.22
CA LEU A 652 5.40 -10.18 -9.90
C LEU A 652 6.90 -9.91 -9.67
N PHE A 653 7.79 -10.45 -10.51
CA PHE A 653 9.25 -10.27 -10.43
C PHE A 653 9.84 -9.39 -11.54
N ASP A 654 9.12 -9.17 -12.66
CA ASP A 654 9.62 -8.41 -13.82
C ASP A 654 9.48 -6.88 -13.74
N ASN A 655 8.82 -6.32 -12.71
CA ASN A 655 8.79 -4.87 -12.49
C ASN A 655 10.09 -4.34 -11.83
N LYS A 656 11.23 -4.60 -12.48
CA LYS A 656 12.43 -3.78 -12.34
C LYS A 656 12.40 -2.70 -13.43
N GLU A 657 11.76 -1.57 -13.13
CA GLU A 657 12.07 -0.34 -13.87
C GLU A 657 13.56 -0.03 -13.70
N THR A 658 14.34 -0.25 -14.75
CA THR A 658 15.66 0.35 -14.92
C THR A 658 15.50 1.85 -15.11
N LYS A 659 15.48 2.61 -14.01
CA LYS A 659 15.76 4.04 -14.03
C LYS A 659 17.22 4.28 -13.71
N GLU A 660 17.98 4.51 -14.77
CA GLU A 660 19.32 5.06 -14.74
C GLU A 660 19.31 6.41 -14.00
N PHE A 661 20.20 6.55 -13.00
CA PHE A 661 20.94 7.78 -12.67
C PHE A 661 22.12 7.44 -11.76
#